data_AF-F0M8S3-F1
#
_entry.id   AF-F0M8S3-F1
#
_cell.length_a   1.000
_cell.length_b   1.000
_cell.length_c   1.000
_cell.angle_alpha   90.00
_cell.angle_beta   90.00
_cell.angle_gamma   90.00
#
_symmetry.space_group_name_H-M   'P 1'
#
loop_
_entity.id
_entity.type
_entity.pdbx_description
1 polymer ?
#
loop_
_entity_poly.entity_id
_entity_poly.type
_entity_poly.pdbx_seq_one_letter_code
_entity_poly.pdbx_strand_id
1 'polypeptide(L)'
;MNPQRTPARLLSVTAVGIALTFSCLAAPASAVERSPKPGAPGVQLDHLDRGLVAAKTSEGVFLSWRLLGHEATGSSATGLTGTNFNVYRDGQRLATVTDSTNFLDPAGTAASEYQVRAVVGGVELDESAAATPWGGSFKDIPLKKPADGVTPAGQAYTYNANDASVGDVDGDGQYEFIVKWDPNNSKDVSQIGYTGNTYVDTYTADGTLLHRIDLGVNIRSGAHYTQLLVNDFDGDGRAEMMMKTAPGTKSTSFNSDGSVASENFISLLQSDTYAGYSNSDDYRMSAADYYQHMVRTFQGWTEHPEVKAGNWPATLEQAFGIAPKYQYPLSQSDAEALTDYFIDVYAPSRSARNNLRTFEGFIVSGPEYLSVFDGASGKELKTVAYEPGRHDDGLMWGDYAMSRIEPGNRVDRFLAGVAYLDGKKPAAVFARGYYTRSTLAAYTWDGANLSPVWNVDSGWTPMTNPFNDGPHGRNGTDPEFGTLTTQGFHSLSASDVDGDGKQEIVYGSATIDDDGSLLYSSFDTLPAGSATPGEEARLGHGDAMHVTDIDPNRPGKEIFTVHEGGTYAPYGYAMRDAATGDVLFGAYSGRDTGRGMIGDVDPTVPGIENWAVGMQSADGDKLSTSAPGTNMSIKWAADMTTQIINGSGEQTPTIDYWKRGRLLTATDTRTNNGTKGTPSLVADVVGDWREEMLVRTADSSALRMYLSTEVTNHKLYTLMHDPQYRAEVARQNTSYNQPSYTDFYFASDMDFAGVPLRAAWLPGSVKALEHVVEDLVESGDIAGPVGSQLTASVQQAAKAVDDGDAAKAAQAIQRFVDFLAQQKGPDAVSDTARVSLEYNAENILQAFGS
;
A
#
# COMPACT_ATOMS: atom_id res chain seq x y z
N MET A 1 43.94 -53.45 -16.82
CA MET A 1 43.39 -54.82 -16.74
C MET A 1 42.00 -54.78 -17.35
N ASN A 2 41.83 -55.46 -18.47
CA ASN A 2 40.54 -55.84 -19.07
C ASN A 2 40.35 -57.34 -18.74
N PRO A 3 39.16 -57.99 -18.83
CA PRO A 3 38.43 -57.98 -20.10
C PRO A 3 36.92 -58.36 -20.11
N GLN A 4 36.35 -58.34 -21.34
CA GLN A 4 35.31 -59.23 -21.92
C GLN A 4 33.81 -58.94 -21.59
N ARG A 5 32.83 -58.92 -22.52
CA ARG A 5 32.63 -59.50 -23.88
C ARG A 5 31.46 -58.83 -24.64
N THR A 6 31.63 -58.62 -25.96
CA THR A 6 30.62 -58.48 -27.06
C THR A 6 30.10 -59.88 -27.52
N PRO A 7 29.02 -60.09 -28.35
CA PRO A 7 28.79 -59.60 -29.76
C PRO A 7 27.31 -59.34 -30.20
N ALA A 8 26.98 -58.41 -31.12
CA ALA A 8 27.03 -58.39 -32.61
C ALA A 8 25.97 -59.21 -33.39
N ARG A 9 25.24 -58.53 -34.32
CA ARG A 9 24.79 -58.95 -35.68
C ARG A 9 24.06 -57.76 -36.36
N LEU A 10 24.65 -57.00 -37.31
CA LEU A 10 24.76 -57.17 -38.78
C LEU A 10 23.43 -57.27 -39.57
N LEU A 11 23.13 -56.25 -40.41
CA LEU A 11 23.13 -56.32 -41.90
C LEU A 11 22.66 -54.99 -42.56
N SER A 12 23.59 -54.31 -43.25
CA SER A 12 23.61 -53.76 -44.64
C SER A 12 22.28 -53.72 -45.47
N VAL A 13 21.98 -52.79 -46.42
CA VAL A 13 22.75 -51.88 -47.30
C VAL A 13 21.81 -50.97 -48.16
N THR A 14 22.36 -49.91 -48.81
CA THR A 14 21.85 -49.05 -49.94
C THR A 14 20.68 -48.09 -49.69
N ALA A 15 20.59 -46.86 -50.23
CA ALA A 15 21.20 -46.25 -51.43
C ALA A 15 21.12 -44.70 -51.42
N VAL A 16 22.11 -44.09 -52.11
CA VAL A 16 22.06 -42.92 -53.01
C VAL A 16 21.50 -41.58 -52.49
N GLY A 17 22.38 -40.57 -52.47
CA GLY A 17 22.04 -39.19 -52.16
C GLY A 17 21.43 -38.41 -53.32
N ILE A 18 20.72 -37.34 -52.96
CA ILE A 18 20.46 -36.15 -53.76
C ILE A 18 20.52 -34.97 -52.78
N ALA A 19 21.39 -34.01 -53.06
CA ALA A 19 21.44 -32.72 -52.38
C ALA A 19 20.24 -31.86 -52.83
N LEU A 20 19.47 -31.36 -51.87
CA LEU A 20 18.47 -30.31 -52.07
C LEU A 20 18.57 -29.31 -50.92
N THR A 21 18.93 -28.09 -51.29
CA THR A 21 18.92 -26.88 -50.48
C THR A 21 17.51 -26.61 -49.95
N PHE A 22 17.33 -26.62 -48.63
CA PHE A 22 16.13 -26.12 -47.98
C PHE A 22 16.38 -24.75 -47.37
N SER A 23 15.70 -23.75 -47.93
CA SER A 23 15.46 -22.46 -47.34
C SER A 23 14.68 -22.65 -46.04
N CYS A 24 15.26 -22.33 -44.89
CA CYS A 24 14.53 -22.27 -43.63
C CYS A 24 13.62 -21.03 -43.64
N LEU A 25 12.36 -21.23 -43.99
CA LEU A 25 11.29 -20.31 -43.60
C LEU A 25 11.14 -20.43 -42.07
N ALA A 26 11.42 -19.34 -41.36
CA ALA A 26 11.05 -19.22 -39.96
C ALA A 26 9.53 -19.32 -39.84
N ALA A 27 9.05 -20.35 -39.16
CA ALA A 27 7.65 -20.41 -38.76
C ALA A 27 7.41 -19.38 -37.63
N PRO A 28 6.31 -18.63 -37.65
CA PRO A 28 5.97 -17.76 -36.52
C PRO A 28 5.74 -18.63 -35.29
N ALA A 29 6.31 -18.23 -34.15
CA ALA A 29 6.02 -18.84 -32.87
C ALA A 29 4.51 -18.70 -32.61
N SER A 30 3.83 -19.83 -32.38
CA SER A 30 2.43 -19.82 -31.98
C SER A 30 2.32 -19.23 -30.58
N ALA A 31 1.69 -18.06 -30.47
CA ALA A 31 1.25 -17.50 -29.19
C ALA A 31 0.27 -18.50 -28.54
N VAL A 32 0.52 -18.84 -27.29
CA VAL A 32 -0.42 -19.64 -26.49
C VAL A 32 -1.43 -18.66 -25.92
N GLU A 33 -2.62 -18.57 -26.52
CA GLU A 33 -3.76 -17.85 -25.95
C GLU A 33 -4.15 -18.52 -24.63
N ARG A 34 -3.83 -17.87 -23.50
CA ARG A 34 -4.44 -18.16 -22.21
C ARG A 34 -5.59 -17.18 -22.02
N SER A 35 -6.76 -17.51 -22.55
CA SER A 35 -7.98 -16.82 -22.17
C SER A 35 -8.31 -17.17 -20.71
N PRO A 36 -8.80 -16.21 -19.89
CA PRO A 36 -9.27 -16.50 -18.54
C PRO A 36 -10.35 -17.59 -18.58
N LYS A 37 -10.38 -18.46 -17.54
CA LYS A 37 -11.40 -19.51 -17.43
C LYS A 37 -12.79 -18.86 -17.45
N PRO A 38 -13.72 -19.30 -18.33
CA PRO A 38 -15.09 -18.79 -18.32
C PRO A 38 -15.78 -19.03 -16.97
N GLY A 39 -16.42 -18.00 -16.40
CA GLY A 39 -17.36 -18.13 -15.27
C GLY A 39 -16.88 -17.70 -13.88
N ALA A 40 -15.66 -17.17 -13.71
CA ALA A 40 -15.25 -16.51 -12.46
C ALA A 40 -15.39 -14.97 -12.60
N PRO A 41 -16.07 -14.28 -11.68
CA PRO A 41 -16.12 -12.81 -11.70
C PRO A 41 -14.72 -12.23 -11.47
N GLY A 42 -14.40 -11.14 -12.18
CA GLY A 42 -13.10 -10.48 -12.12
C GLY A 42 -12.83 -9.76 -10.81
N VAL A 43 -11.56 -9.56 -10.49
CA VAL A 43 -11.12 -8.74 -9.35
C VAL A 43 -11.46 -7.27 -9.62
N GLN A 44 -12.01 -6.57 -8.63
CA GLN A 44 -12.31 -5.15 -8.71
C GLN A 44 -11.01 -4.33 -8.72
N LEU A 45 -10.83 -3.51 -9.75
CA LEU A 45 -9.69 -2.62 -9.91
C LEU A 45 -10.16 -1.26 -10.44
N ASP A 46 -9.30 -0.25 -10.35
CA ASP A 46 -9.63 1.10 -10.82
C ASP A 46 -9.86 1.08 -12.34
N HIS A 47 -10.92 1.76 -12.81
CA HIS A 47 -11.03 2.09 -14.22
C HIS A 47 -10.02 3.20 -14.51
N LEU A 48 -9.02 2.93 -15.35
CA LEU A 48 -7.98 3.91 -15.67
C LEU A 48 -8.06 4.37 -17.12
N ASP A 49 -7.82 5.66 -17.31
CA ASP A 49 -7.63 6.25 -18.62
C ASP A 49 -6.28 5.81 -19.23
N ARG A 50 -5.96 6.36 -20.39
CA ARG A 50 -4.73 6.03 -21.10
C ARG A 50 -3.46 6.51 -20.37
N GLY A 51 -3.57 7.43 -19.42
CA GLY A 51 -2.43 7.99 -18.69
C GLY A 51 -1.36 8.57 -19.60
N LEU A 52 -1.74 9.10 -20.77
CA LEU A 52 -0.77 9.56 -21.77
C LEU A 52 0.04 10.73 -21.21
N VAL A 53 1.36 10.54 -21.14
CA VAL A 53 2.31 11.57 -20.75
C VAL A 53 3.26 11.89 -21.89
N ALA A 54 3.61 13.17 -22.02
CA ALA A 54 4.62 13.65 -22.92
C ALA A 54 5.68 14.43 -22.15
N ALA A 55 6.96 14.10 -22.34
CA ALA A 55 8.08 14.71 -21.63
C ALA A 55 9.16 15.13 -22.62
N LYS A 56 9.61 16.39 -22.51
CA LYS A 56 10.71 16.88 -23.33
C LYS A 56 12.04 16.28 -22.89
N THR A 57 12.82 15.80 -23.84
CA THR A 57 14.19 15.29 -23.64
C THR A 57 15.17 16.06 -24.54
N SER A 58 16.46 15.72 -24.46
CA SER A 58 17.47 16.22 -25.41
C SER A 58 17.33 15.60 -26.81
N GLU A 59 16.61 14.50 -26.95
CA GLU A 59 16.50 13.73 -28.19
C GLU A 59 15.15 13.92 -28.91
N GLY A 60 14.19 14.58 -28.26
CA GLY A 60 12.84 14.77 -28.79
C GLY A 60 11.80 14.90 -27.67
N VAL A 61 10.56 14.52 -27.98
CA VAL A 61 9.49 14.33 -26.99
C VAL A 61 9.32 12.84 -26.76
N PHE A 62 9.56 12.42 -25.51
CA PHE A 62 9.26 11.07 -25.05
C PHE A 62 7.77 10.98 -24.68
N LEU A 63 7.09 9.94 -25.13
CA LEU A 63 5.70 9.64 -24.85
C LEU A 63 5.62 8.30 -24.13
N SER A 64 4.71 8.18 -23.18
CA SER A 64 4.38 6.92 -22.51
C SER A 64 2.90 6.88 -22.19
N TRP A 65 2.30 5.69 -22.20
CA TRP A 65 0.89 5.48 -21.88
C TRP A 65 0.64 4.07 -21.34
N ARG A 66 -0.51 3.87 -20.72
CA ARG A 66 -0.85 2.59 -20.09
C ARG A 66 -1.22 1.58 -21.15
N LEU A 67 -0.79 0.33 -20.96
CA LEU A 67 -1.54 -0.82 -21.46
C LEU A 67 -2.50 -1.22 -20.34
N LEU A 68 -3.81 -1.21 -20.59
CA LEU A 68 -4.78 -1.59 -19.56
C LEU A 68 -4.84 -3.12 -19.45
N GLY A 69 -5.11 -3.64 -18.25
CA GLY A 69 -5.10 -5.09 -18.01
C GLY A 69 -5.96 -5.91 -18.97
N HIS A 70 -7.15 -5.42 -19.33
CA HIS A 70 -8.07 -6.09 -20.26
C HIS A 70 -7.59 -6.06 -21.74
N GLU A 71 -6.62 -5.21 -22.06
CA GLU A 71 -6.05 -5.09 -23.41
C GLU A 71 -4.91 -6.09 -23.67
N ALA A 72 -4.40 -6.72 -22.60
CA ALA A 72 -3.39 -7.75 -22.70
C ALA A 72 -4.04 -9.13 -22.90
N THR A 73 -3.73 -9.78 -24.02
CA THR A 73 -4.38 -11.06 -24.42
C THR A 73 -3.39 -12.21 -24.63
N GLY A 74 -2.09 -11.93 -24.52
CA GLY A 74 -1.04 -12.94 -24.61
C GLY A 74 0.32 -12.37 -24.26
N SER A 75 1.37 -13.11 -24.63
CA SER A 75 2.75 -12.70 -24.40
C SER A 75 3.66 -13.02 -25.59
N SER A 76 4.82 -12.36 -25.59
CA SER A 76 5.93 -12.52 -26.52
C SER A 76 7.24 -12.61 -25.73
N ALA A 77 8.37 -12.77 -26.42
CA ALA A 77 9.68 -12.83 -25.77
C ALA A 77 10.09 -11.52 -25.06
N THR A 78 9.47 -10.39 -25.39
CA THR A 78 9.85 -9.08 -24.83
C THR A 78 8.70 -8.36 -24.13
N GLY A 79 7.50 -8.93 -24.04
CA GLY A 79 6.36 -8.24 -23.44
C GLY A 79 5.04 -8.94 -23.66
N LEU A 80 3.99 -8.42 -23.04
CA LEU A 80 2.61 -8.76 -23.32
C LEU A 80 2.20 -8.36 -24.75
N THR A 81 1.29 -9.12 -25.34
CA THR A 81 0.66 -8.85 -26.63
C THR A 81 -0.81 -8.51 -26.45
N GLY A 82 -1.42 -7.90 -27.46
CA GLY A 82 -2.83 -7.53 -27.44
C GLY A 82 -3.06 -6.27 -28.25
N THR A 83 -3.66 -5.26 -27.65
CA THR A 83 -3.95 -3.96 -28.29
C THR A 83 -2.69 -3.28 -28.80
N ASN A 84 -2.70 -2.80 -30.05
CA ASN A 84 -1.64 -1.94 -30.61
C ASN A 84 -2.05 -0.46 -30.52
N PHE A 85 -1.11 0.46 -30.71
CA PHE A 85 -1.40 1.89 -30.54
C PHE A 85 -0.93 2.72 -31.74
N ASN A 86 -1.80 3.59 -32.25
CA ASN A 86 -1.39 4.62 -33.19
C ASN A 86 -1.07 5.91 -32.43
N VAL A 87 0.11 6.48 -32.70
CA VAL A 87 0.57 7.73 -32.08
C VAL A 87 0.30 8.88 -33.03
N TYR A 88 -0.29 9.95 -32.51
CA TYR A 88 -0.64 11.16 -33.24
C TYR A 88 0.10 12.36 -32.65
N ARG A 89 0.49 13.29 -33.52
CA ARG A 89 0.95 14.63 -33.16
C ARG A 89 0.23 15.66 -34.00
N ASP A 90 -0.39 16.65 -33.36
CA ASP A 90 -1.13 17.73 -34.00
C ASP A 90 -2.15 17.18 -35.03
N GLY A 91 -2.84 16.09 -34.68
CA GLY A 91 -3.80 15.38 -35.52
C GLY A 91 -3.20 14.51 -36.64
N GLN A 92 -1.88 14.45 -36.79
CA GLN A 92 -1.21 13.62 -37.79
C GLN A 92 -0.63 12.34 -37.17
N ARG A 93 -0.97 11.19 -37.75
CA ARG A 93 -0.40 9.89 -37.33
C ARG A 93 1.09 9.84 -37.61
N LEU A 94 1.87 9.51 -36.58
CA LEU A 94 3.32 9.36 -36.63
C LEU A 94 3.75 7.90 -36.79
N ALA A 95 3.15 7.00 -36.00
CA ALA A 95 3.58 5.60 -35.91
C ALA A 95 2.45 4.67 -35.46
N THR A 96 2.70 3.36 -35.61
CA THR A 96 2.00 2.29 -34.87
C THR A 96 3.02 1.60 -33.99
N VAL A 97 2.72 1.53 -32.69
CA VAL A 97 3.53 0.87 -31.68
C VAL A 97 2.85 -0.43 -31.27
N THR A 98 3.59 -1.53 -31.32
CA THR A 98 3.04 -2.89 -31.11
C THR A 98 3.71 -3.63 -29.95
N ASP A 99 4.96 -3.27 -29.64
CA ASP A 99 5.89 -3.98 -28.74
C ASP A 99 6.22 -3.21 -27.46
N SER A 100 5.69 -2.00 -27.27
CA SER A 100 5.76 -1.20 -26.04
C SER A 100 4.49 -0.36 -25.88
N THR A 101 4.47 0.48 -24.85
CA THR A 101 3.52 1.60 -24.72
C THR A 101 4.25 2.93 -24.47
N ASN A 102 5.37 3.11 -25.19
CA ASN A 102 6.10 4.36 -25.24
C ASN A 102 6.54 4.68 -26.68
N PHE A 103 6.95 5.92 -26.91
CA PHE A 103 7.45 6.37 -28.20
C PHE A 103 8.32 7.62 -28.05
N LEU A 104 9.44 7.69 -28.77
CA LEU A 104 10.23 8.93 -28.87
C LEU A 104 9.96 9.59 -30.21
N ASP A 105 9.43 10.82 -30.20
CA ASP A 105 9.31 11.68 -31.38
C ASP A 105 10.49 12.68 -31.45
N PRO A 106 11.48 12.47 -32.34
CA PRO A 106 12.62 13.38 -32.46
C PRO A 106 12.28 14.75 -33.04
N ALA A 107 11.12 14.88 -33.71
CA ALA A 107 10.66 16.13 -34.31
C ALA A 107 9.66 16.88 -33.40
N GLY A 108 9.30 16.29 -32.27
CA GLY A 108 8.40 16.86 -31.28
C GLY A 108 8.94 18.15 -30.66
N THR A 109 8.04 19.09 -30.35
CA THR A 109 8.38 20.36 -29.69
C THR A 109 7.53 20.57 -28.45
N ALA A 110 7.86 21.56 -27.63
CA ALA A 110 7.05 21.92 -26.45
C ALA A 110 5.65 22.46 -26.80
N ALA A 111 5.39 22.79 -28.07
CA ALA A 111 4.08 23.24 -28.55
C ALA A 111 3.29 22.11 -29.23
N SER A 112 3.88 20.92 -29.38
CA SER A 112 3.22 19.78 -29.98
C SER A 112 2.15 19.23 -29.05
N GLU A 113 1.07 18.74 -29.62
CA GLU A 113 -0.01 18.06 -28.91
C GLU A 113 -0.06 16.60 -29.35
N TYR A 114 -0.12 15.67 -28.40
CA TYR A 114 -0.09 14.23 -28.67
C TYR A 114 -1.36 13.54 -28.23
N GLN A 115 -1.73 12.52 -28.98
CA GLN A 115 -2.78 11.57 -28.64
C GLN A 115 -2.34 10.17 -29.02
N VAL A 116 -2.88 9.16 -28.34
CA VAL A 116 -2.76 7.78 -28.76
C VAL A 116 -4.15 7.17 -28.93
N ARG A 117 -4.26 6.24 -29.88
CA ARG A 117 -5.50 5.52 -30.15
C ARG A 117 -5.22 4.03 -30.09
N ALA A 118 -5.99 3.30 -29.30
CA ALA A 118 -5.98 1.85 -29.30
C ALA A 118 -6.36 1.32 -30.68
N VAL A 119 -5.79 0.19 -31.10
CA VAL A 119 -6.10 -0.47 -32.37
C VAL A 119 -6.51 -1.90 -32.08
N VAL A 120 -7.81 -2.18 -32.20
CA VAL A 120 -8.43 -3.48 -31.95
C VAL A 120 -9.10 -3.97 -33.22
N GLY A 121 -8.81 -5.21 -33.64
CA GLY A 121 -9.38 -5.76 -34.88
C GLY A 121 -9.04 -4.96 -36.15
N GLY A 122 -8.02 -4.10 -36.10
CA GLY A 122 -7.64 -3.18 -37.19
C GLY A 122 -8.39 -1.85 -37.22
N VAL A 123 -9.25 -1.58 -36.22
CA VAL A 123 -10.01 -0.33 -36.06
C VAL A 123 -9.40 0.51 -34.94
N GLU A 124 -9.31 1.83 -35.13
CA GLU A 124 -8.92 2.75 -34.06
C GLU A 124 -10.08 2.95 -33.09
N LEU A 125 -9.81 2.71 -31.80
CA LEU A 125 -10.69 2.88 -30.66
C LEU A 125 -10.00 3.74 -29.60
N ASP A 126 -10.74 4.11 -28.55
CA ASP A 126 -10.21 4.70 -27.30
C ASP A 126 -9.15 5.78 -27.55
N GLU A 127 -9.60 6.93 -28.07
CA GLU A 127 -8.75 8.09 -28.26
C GLU A 127 -8.43 8.72 -26.90
N SER A 128 -7.14 8.80 -26.58
CA SER A 128 -6.71 9.43 -25.34
C SER A 128 -7.03 10.93 -25.31
N ALA A 129 -7.16 11.47 -24.09
CA ALA A 129 -7.01 12.90 -23.89
C ALA A 129 -5.69 13.42 -24.50
N ALA A 130 -5.72 14.68 -24.94
CA ALA A 130 -4.55 15.33 -25.52
C ALA A 130 -3.49 15.62 -24.45
N ALA A 131 -2.24 15.24 -24.72
CA ALA A 131 -1.10 15.50 -23.86
C ALA A 131 -0.15 16.54 -24.47
N THR A 132 0.24 17.52 -23.66
CA THR A 132 1.28 18.50 -24.03
C THR A 132 2.59 18.19 -23.29
N PRO A 133 3.75 18.34 -23.94
CA PRO A 133 5.02 18.00 -23.34
C PRO A 133 5.35 18.83 -22.09
N TRP A 134 5.70 18.15 -21.01
CA TRP A 134 6.34 18.77 -19.87
C TRP A 134 7.68 19.38 -20.26
N GLY A 135 8.14 20.38 -19.48
CA GLY A 135 9.43 21.03 -19.71
C GLY A 135 10.66 20.12 -19.53
N GLY A 136 10.47 18.93 -18.96
CA GLY A 136 11.50 17.91 -18.71
C GLY A 136 10.85 16.61 -18.23
N SER A 137 11.61 15.81 -17.47
CA SER A 137 11.19 14.49 -16.95
C SER A 137 10.43 14.56 -15.61
N PHE A 138 9.84 15.71 -15.29
CA PHE A 138 8.99 15.85 -14.10
C PHE A 138 7.89 16.90 -14.29
N LYS A 139 6.84 16.76 -13.48
CA LYS A 139 5.76 17.75 -13.31
C LYS A 139 5.65 18.09 -11.82
N ASP A 140 5.47 19.38 -11.53
CA ASP A 140 5.12 19.86 -10.20
C ASP A 140 3.60 19.91 -10.09
N ILE A 141 3.05 19.30 -9.05
CA ILE A 141 1.66 19.43 -8.60
C ILE A 141 1.67 20.49 -7.50
N PRO A 142 1.19 21.72 -7.77
CA PRO A 142 1.19 22.79 -6.77
C PRO A 142 0.40 22.41 -5.52
N LEU A 143 0.98 22.64 -4.35
CA LEU A 143 0.36 22.34 -3.06
C LEU A 143 -0.02 23.61 -2.31
N LYS A 144 -1.06 23.53 -1.48
CA LYS A 144 -1.47 24.60 -0.56
C LYS A 144 -0.97 24.32 0.85
N LYS A 145 0.31 24.63 1.09
CA LYS A 145 0.94 24.42 2.41
C LYS A 145 0.07 24.98 3.57
N PRO A 146 -0.27 24.17 4.59
CA PRO A 146 -0.97 24.64 5.78
C PRO A 146 -0.18 25.72 6.51
N ALA A 147 -0.89 26.59 7.22
CA ALA A 147 -0.27 27.63 8.02
C ALA A 147 0.54 27.05 9.18
N ASP A 148 1.61 27.74 9.56
CA ASP A 148 2.39 27.44 10.76
C ASP A 148 1.52 27.57 12.02
N GLY A 149 1.91 26.88 13.08
CA GLY A 149 1.16 26.84 14.34
C GLY A 149 2.05 26.91 15.57
N VAL A 150 1.39 26.96 16.74
CA VAL A 150 2.05 26.98 18.05
C VAL A 150 1.33 26.00 18.97
N THR A 151 2.08 25.11 19.59
CA THR A 151 1.55 24.13 20.55
C THR A 151 1.08 24.80 21.85
N PRO A 152 0.29 24.11 22.71
CA PRO A 152 -0.05 24.61 24.04
C PRO A 152 1.17 24.98 24.92
N ALA A 153 2.32 24.32 24.70
CA ALA A 153 3.58 24.62 25.38
C ALA A 153 4.33 25.83 24.80
N GLY A 154 3.78 26.53 23.81
CA GLY A 154 4.40 27.70 23.17
C GLY A 154 5.46 27.37 22.12
N GLN A 155 5.64 26.09 21.76
CA GLN A 155 6.55 25.68 20.69
C GLN A 155 5.93 25.95 19.32
N ALA A 156 6.60 26.76 18.49
CA ALA A 156 6.22 26.97 17.09
C ALA A 156 6.57 25.76 16.21
N TYR A 157 5.77 25.51 15.19
CA TYR A 157 5.98 24.45 14.18
C TYR A 157 5.50 24.89 12.80
N THR A 158 6.06 24.27 11.77
CA THR A 158 5.67 24.44 10.35
C THR A 158 5.35 23.07 9.73
N TYR A 159 4.84 23.06 8.51
CA TYR A 159 4.43 21.84 7.80
C TYR A 159 5.36 21.47 6.64
N ASN A 160 5.52 20.17 6.44
CA ASN A 160 6.07 19.59 5.22
C ASN A 160 5.03 18.63 4.63
N ALA A 161 4.91 18.61 3.31
CA ALA A 161 4.22 17.52 2.63
C ALA A 161 4.97 16.22 2.96
N ASN A 162 4.27 15.11 3.17
CA ASN A 162 4.85 13.89 3.72
C ASN A 162 4.44 12.69 2.87
N ASP A 163 4.03 11.58 3.48
CA ASP A 163 3.51 10.41 2.77
C ASP A 163 2.30 10.79 1.89
N ALA A 164 2.18 10.12 0.75
CA ALA A 164 1.07 10.30 -0.18
C ALA A 164 0.46 8.94 -0.58
N SER A 165 -0.75 8.99 -1.11
CA SER A 165 -1.45 7.89 -1.77
C SER A 165 -2.13 8.43 -3.04
N VAL A 166 -2.70 7.53 -3.84
CA VAL A 166 -3.50 7.87 -5.03
C VAL A 166 -4.84 7.15 -5.00
N GLY A 167 -5.82 7.72 -5.70
CA GLY A 167 -7.13 7.12 -5.98
C GLY A 167 -7.86 7.98 -7.01
N ASP A 168 -8.60 7.34 -7.91
CA ASP A 168 -9.51 8.05 -8.82
C ASP A 168 -10.75 8.42 -8.00
N VAL A 169 -10.88 9.68 -7.60
CA VAL A 169 -11.92 10.05 -6.62
C VAL A 169 -13.21 10.53 -7.25
N ASP A 170 -13.21 10.85 -8.54
CA ASP A 170 -14.37 11.35 -9.27
C ASP A 170 -14.86 10.43 -10.41
N GLY A 171 -14.07 9.40 -10.74
CA GLY A 171 -14.40 8.31 -11.65
C GLY A 171 -14.03 8.62 -13.11
N ASP A 172 -13.14 9.58 -13.35
CA ASP A 172 -12.71 9.99 -14.70
C ASP A 172 -11.57 9.14 -15.27
N GLY A 173 -10.99 8.24 -14.47
CA GLY A 173 -9.89 7.36 -14.81
C GLY A 173 -8.49 7.94 -14.61
N GLN A 174 -8.37 9.16 -14.08
CA GLN A 174 -7.12 9.75 -13.63
C GLN A 174 -6.99 9.64 -12.11
N TYR A 175 -5.75 9.63 -11.62
CA TYR A 175 -5.49 9.62 -10.19
C TYR A 175 -5.43 11.04 -9.61
N GLU A 176 -6.17 11.25 -8.53
CA GLU A 176 -5.90 12.30 -7.56
C GLU A 176 -4.78 11.88 -6.60
N PHE A 177 -4.11 12.88 -6.04
CA PHE A 177 -3.00 12.74 -5.12
C PHE A 177 -3.45 13.13 -3.71
N ILE A 178 -3.48 12.15 -2.82
CA ILE A 178 -3.86 12.32 -1.43
C ILE A 178 -2.58 12.54 -0.63
N VAL A 179 -2.39 13.74 -0.07
CA VAL A 179 -1.15 14.19 0.56
C VAL A 179 -1.35 14.37 2.06
N LYS A 180 -0.60 13.61 2.87
CA LYS A 180 -0.49 13.83 4.31
C LYS A 180 0.47 14.98 4.58
N TRP A 181 0.07 15.94 5.41
CA TRP A 181 0.94 16.99 5.93
C TRP A 181 1.38 16.66 7.33
N ASP A 182 2.69 16.63 7.53
CA ASP A 182 3.30 16.34 8.82
C ASP A 182 3.90 17.64 9.39
N PRO A 183 3.55 18.03 10.64
CA PRO A 183 4.20 19.15 11.28
C PRO A 183 5.64 18.76 11.63
N ASN A 184 6.59 19.68 11.52
CA ASN A 184 8.01 19.42 11.79
C ASN A 184 8.32 19.08 13.26
N ASN A 185 7.31 19.12 14.13
CA ASN A 185 7.36 18.67 15.52
C ASN A 185 6.55 17.38 15.75
N SER A 186 6.24 16.60 14.70
CA SER A 186 5.72 15.24 14.84
C SER A 186 6.64 14.36 15.69
N LYS A 187 6.10 13.25 16.21
CA LYS A 187 6.76 12.43 17.22
C LYS A 187 6.72 10.96 16.84
N ASP A 188 7.85 10.28 17.02
CA ASP A 188 7.78 8.84 17.28
C ASP A 188 7.03 8.62 18.60
N VAL A 189 6.32 7.50 18.74
CA VAL A 189 5.49 7.24 19.93
C VAL A 189 6.32 7.19 21.22
N SER A 190 7.63 6.94 21.16
CA SER A 190 8.54 6.95 22.32
C SER A 190 8.97 8.35 22.76
N GLN A 191 8.59 9.39 22.01
CA GLN A 191 9.02 10.77 22.24
C GLN A 191 7.91 11.59 22.90
N ILE A 192 8.30 12.40 23.87
CA ILE A 192 7.40 13.29 24.62
C ILE A 192 7.22 14.62 23.88
N GLY A 193 6.04 15.23 24.01
CA GLY A 193 5.76 16.58 23.54
C GLY A 193 4.47 16.67 22.72
N TYR A 194 3.90 17.87 22.67
CA TYR A 194 2.80 18.19 21.76
C TYR A 194 3.25 18.12 20.29
N THR A 195 2.28 17.85 19.42
CA THR A 195 2.44 17.96 17.96
C THR A 195 1.46 19.00 17.42
N GLY A 196 1.76 19.55 16.23
CA GLY A 196 0.71 20.16 15.41
C GLY A 196 -0.33 19.12 14.98
N ASN A 197 -1.40 19.57 14.32
CA ASN A 197 -2.39 18.66 13.75
C ASN A 197 -1.83 17.98 12.49
N THR A 198 -2.28 16.76 12.21
CA THR A 198 -2.10 16.12 10.91
C THR A 198 -3.19 16.62 9.95
N TYR A 199 -2.82 17.00 8.73
CA TYR A 199 -3.78 17.28 7.65
C TYR A 199 -3.66 16.23 6.55
N VAL A 200 -4.78 15.92 5.88
CA VAL A 200 -4.82 15.10 4.66
C VAL A 200 -5.55 15.91 3.59
N ASP A 201 -4.88 16.19 2.48
CA ASP A 201 -5.43 16.93 1.35
C ASP A 201 -5.62 16.00 0.15
N THR A 202 -6.59 16.31 -0.70
CA THR A 202 -6.75 15.67 -2.02
C THR A 202 -6.57 16.70 -3.12
N TYR A 203 -5.64 16.42 -4.04
CA TYR A 203 -5.30 17.28 -5.18
C TYR A 203 -5.51 16.55 -6.49
N THR A 204 -6.10 17.23 -7.47
CA THR A 204 -6.03 16.81 -8.88
C THR A 204 -4.60 16.92 -9.41
N ALA A 205 -4.32 16.29 -10.54
CA ALA A 205 -3.00 16.33 -11.19
C ALA A 205 -2.53 17.74 -11.64
N ASP A 206 -3.42 18.74 -11.69
CA ASP A 206 -3.10 20.14 -11.98
C ASP A 206 -2.87 21.00 -10.72
N GLY A 207 -3.05 20.43 -9.52
CA GLY A 207 -2.87 21.10 -8.23
C GLY A 207 -4.11 21.82 -7.71
N THR A 208 -5.29 21.52 -8.24
CA THR A 208 -6.55 21.96 -7.64
C THR A 208 -6.76 21.20 -6.33
N LEU A 209 -6.82 21.93 -5.21
CA LEU A 209 -7.15 21.36 -3.91
C LEU A 209 -8.66 21.13 -3.82
N LEU A 210 -9.08 19.87 -3.76
CA LEU A 210 -10.50 19.51 -3.67
C LEU A 210 -11.03 19.72 -2.23
N HIS A 211 -10.32 19.15 -1.26
CA HIS A 211 -10.67 19.25 0.15
C HIS A 211 -9.46 18.99 1.06
N ARG A 212 -9.60 19.34 2.34
CA ARG A 212 -8.65 19.12 3.43
C ARG A 212 -9.37 18.50 4.63
N ILE A 213 -8.85 17.40 5.14
CA ILE A 213 -9.22 16.81 6.42
C ILE A 213 -8.18 17.25 7.47
N ASP A 214 -8.62 18.01 8.46
CA ASP A 214 -7.88 18.32 9.70
C ASP A 214 -8.24 17.26 10.74
N LEU A 215 -7.29 16.39 11.12
CA LEU A 215 -7.54 15.35 12.12
C LEU A 215 -7.74 15.91 13.53
N GLY A 216 -7.45 17.19 13.75
CA GLY A 216 -7.66 17.87 15.01
C GLY A 216 -6.62 17.50 16.06
N VAL A 217 -6.81 18.05 17.26
CA VAL A 217 -5.85 17.93 18.37
C VAL A 217 -5.82 16.55 19.01
N ASN A 218 -6.86 15.74 18.80
CA ASN A 218 -7.03 14.43 19.44
C ASN A 218 -6.42 13.27 18.64
N ILE A 219 -5.76 13.58 17.53
CA ILE A 219 -4.89 12.66 16.79
C ILE A 219 -3.48 13.22 16.80
N ARG A 220 -2.54 12.49 17.40
CA ARG A 220 -1.13 12.89 17.47
C ARG A 220 -0.46 12.70 16.10
N SER A 221 0.47 13.57 15.74
CA SER A 221 1.21 13.45 14.47
C SER A 221 2.49 12.64 14.62
N GLY A 222 2.70 11.72 13.67
CA GLY A 222 3.88 10.88 13.57
C GLY A 222 3.59 9.60 12.78
N ALA A 223 4.66 8.88 12.41
CA ALA A 223 4.59 7.72 11.51
C ALA A 223 3.59 6.64 11.99
N HIS A 224 3.59 6.33 13.29
CA HIS A 224 2.79 5.22 13.83
C HIS A 224 1.35 5.57 14.18
N TYR A 225 0.90 6.81 13.94
CA TYR A 225 -0.45 7.29 14.29
C TYR A 225 -1.43 7.13 13.12
N THR A 226 -1.55 8.15 12.25
CA THR A 226 -2.48 8.13 11.12
C THR A 226 -1.97 7.20 10.02
N GLN A 227 -2.71 6.11 9.80
CA GLN A 227 -2.58 5.22 8.65
C GLN A 227 -3.78 5.50 7.74
N LEU A 228 -3.52 5.88 6.49
CA LEU A 228 -4.51 6.34 5.53
C LEU A 228 -4.73 5.26 4.47
N LEU A 229 -5.97 4.84 4.24
CA LEU A 229 -6.31 3.99 3.11
C LEU A 229 -7.06 4.78 2.06
N VAL A 230 -6.73 4.57 0.80
CA VAL A 230 -7.40 5.16 -0.37
C VAL A 230 -7.69 4.05 -1.38
N ASN A 231 -8.96 3.76 -1.60
CA ASN A 231 -9.41 2.77 -2.59
C ASN A 231 -10.92 2.91 -2.86
N ASP A 232 -11.39 2.40 -4.00
CA ASP A 232 -12.82 2.21 -4.26
C ASP A 232 -13.28 0.94 -3.51
N PHE A 233 -13.84 1.11 -2.32
CA PHE A 233 -14.20 0.00 -1.45
C PHE A 233 -15.58 -0.59 -1.74
N ASP A 234 -16.53 0.20 -2.26
CA ASP A 234 -17.89 -0.28 -2.55
C ASP A 234 -18.07 -0.73 -4.01
N GLY A 235 -17.21 -0.29 -4.92
CA GLY A 235 -17.22 -0.60 -6.33
C GLY A 235 -18.12 0.31 -7.16
N ASP A 236 -18.24 1.60 -6.79
CA ASP A 236 -18.98 2.61 -7.56
C ASP A 236 -18.14 3.34 -8.63
N GLY A 237 -16.84 3.03 -8.67
CA GLY A 237 -15.85 3.60 -9.58
C GLY A 237 -15.11 4.82 -9.04
N ARG A 238 -15.28 5.15 -7.77
CA ARG A 238 -14.60 6.27 -7.11
C ARG A 238 -13.97 5.80 -5.81
N ALA A 239 -12.80 6.34 -5.50
CA ALA A 239 -12.10 5.99 -4.28
C ALA A 239 -12.67 6.73 -3.05
N GLU A 240 -12.84 6.00 -1.95
CA GLU A 240 -13.00 6.57 -0.62
C GLU A 240 -11.66 6.68 0.10
N MET A 241 -11.66 7.46 1.19
CA MET A 241 -10.59 7.44 2.18
C MET A 241 -11.08 6.87 3.51
N MET A 242 -10.27 6.02 4.13
CA MET A 242 -10.54 5.50 5.48
C MET A 242 -9.34 5.73 6.40
N MET A 243 -9.58 6.28 7.59
CA MET A 243 -8.55 6.50 8.59
C MET A 243 -9.11 6.63 10.01
N LYS A 244 -8.25 6.43 11.00
CA LYS A 244 -8.57 6.70 12.41
C LYS A 244 -8.80 8.19 12.64
N THR A 245 -9.89 8.54 13.29
CA THR A 245 -10.30 9.91 13.62
C THR A 245 -10.70 10.03 15.10
N ALA A 246 -11.01 11.23 15.54
CA ALA A 246 -11.36 11.53 16.92
C ALA A 246 -12.28 12.77 17.00
N PRO A 247 -12.89 13.06 18.17
CA PRO A 247 -13.60 14.34 18.34
C PRO A 247 -12.72 15.52 17.93
N GLY A 248 -13.26 16.43 17.13
CA GLY A 248 -12.55 17.58 16.60
C GLY A 248 -11.95 17.38 15.20
N THR A 249 -11.96 16.15 14.66
CA THR A 249 -11.64 15.93 13.23
C THR A 249 -12.67 16.63 12.36
N LYS A 250 -12.20 17.30 11.30
CA LYS A 250 -12.96 18.22 10.48
C LYS A 250 -12.57 18.10 9.01
N SER A 251 -13.55 18.13 8.13
CA SER A 251 -13.34 18.22 6.68
C SER A 251 -13.75 19.59 6.14
N THR A 252 -12.92 20.13 5.25
CA THR A 252 -13.12 21.41 4.57
C THR A 252 -13.01 21.19 3.06
N SER A 253 -14.09 21.42 2.30
CA SER A 253 -14.06 21.37 0.84
C SER A 253 -13.85 22.75 0.23
N PHE A 254 -13.32 22.82 -0.99
CA PHE A 254 -12.99 24.06 -1.68
C PHE A 254 -13.71 24.20 -3.01
N ASN A 255 -14.04 25.44 -3.38
CA ASN A 255 -14.45 25.79 -4.73
C ASN A 255 -13.21 25.82 -5.65
N SER A 256 -13.44 25.83 -6.97
CA SER A 256 -12.37 25.91 -7.97
C SER A 256 -11.50 27.17 -7.88
N ASP A 257 -12.00 28.25 -7.25
CA ASP A 257 -11.21 29.47 -6.97
C ASP A 257 -10.37 29.39 -5.69
N GLY A 258 -10.42 28.25 -4.98
CA GLY A 258 -9.72 27.99 -3.72
C GLY A 258 -10.40 28.57 -2.48
N SER A 259 -11.58 29.18 -2.60
CA SER A 259 -12.39 29.58 -1.45
C SER A 259 -13.04 28.38 -0.76
N VAL A 260 -13.24 28.45 0.55
CA VAL A 260 -13.90 27.38 1.31
C VAL A 260 -15.37 27.26 0.86
N ALA A 261 -15.74 26.06 0.42
CA ALA A 261 -17.11 25.72 0.02
C ALA A 261 -17.93 25.22 1.23
N SER A 262 -17.38 24.31 2.02
CA SER A 262 -18.02 23.80 3.24
C SER A 262 -16.99 23.40 4.27
N GLU A 263 -17.39 23.39 5.54
CA GLU A 263 -16.56 22.94 6.66
C GLU A 263 -17.44 22.23 7.69
N ASN A 264 -17.14 20.97 8.00
CA ASN A 264 -17.92 20.14 8.91
C ASN A 264 -17.03 19.28 9.78
N PHE A 265 -17.34 19.20 11.08
CA PHE A 265 -16.77 18.14 11.92
C PHE A 265 -17.36 16.79 11.53
N ILE A 266 -16.59 15.73 11.76
CA ILE A 266 -17.17 14.38 11.74
C ILE A 266 -18.25 14.24 12.81
N SER A 267 -19.13 13.28 12.60
CA SER A 267 -20.19 12.91 13.52
C SER A 267 -19.58 12.18 14.74
N LEU A 268 -19.99 12.60 15.94
CA LEU A 268 -19.74 11.83 17.16
C LEU A 268 -20.74 10.68 17.25
N LEU A 269 -20.34 9.56 17.83
CA LEU A 269 -21.28 8.47 18.08
C LEU A 269 -22.39 8.92 19.04
N GLN A 270 -23.59 8.39 18.87
CA GLN A 270 -24.72 8.74 19.73
C GLN A 270 -24.43 8.45 21.21
N SER A 271 -23.78 7.32 21.50
CA SER A 271 -23.30 6.98 22.85
C SER A 271 -22.37 8.05 23.42
N ASP A 272 -21.51 8.63 22.59
CA ASP A 272 -20.51 9.60 23.01
C ASP A 272 -21.11 10.98 23.24
N THR A 273 -22.06 11.40 22.40
CA THR A 273 -22.85 12.61 22.67
C THR A 273 -23.67 12.49 23.95
N TYR A 274 -24.21 11.30 24.26
CA TYR A 274 -24.92 11.04 25.52
C TYR A 274 -23.99 10.98 26.73
N ALA A 275 -22.75 10.55 26.55
CA ALA A 275 -21.70 10.64 27.56
C ALA A 275 -21.16 12.07 27.75
N GLY A 276 -21.53 13.01 26.88
CA GLY A 276 -21.20 14.43 26.99
C GLY A 276 -19.93 14.85 26.25
N TYR A 277 -19.39 14.00 25.37
CA TYR A 277 -18.23 14.34 24.55
C TYR A 277 -18.59 15.36 23.46
N SER A 278 -17.61 16.18 23.08
CA SER A 278 -17.76 17.26 22.11
C SER A 278 -16.57 17.35 21.16
N ASN A 279 -16.80 17.86 19.94
CA ASN A 279 -15.74 18.20 18.99
C ASN A 279 -14.79 19.32 19.46
N SER A 280 -15.11 19.99 20.59
CA SER A 280 -14.25 20.97 21.25
C SER A 280 -13.35 20.39 22.34
N ASP A 281 -13.48 19.10 22.65
CA ASP A 281 -12.69 18.48 23.71
C ASP A 281 -11.21 18.37 23.31
N ASP A 282 -10.31 18.55 24.27
CA ASP A 282 -8.87 18.39 24.09
C ASP A 282 -8.36 17.36 25.09
N TYR A 283 -7.99 16.19 24.59
CA TYR A 283 -7.50 15.07 25.40
C TYR A 283 -5.97 15.01 25.45
N ARG A 284 -5.26 16.00 24.90
CA ARG A 284 -3.80 16.05 24.99
C ARG A 284 -3.39 16.36 26.43
N MET A 285 -2.70 15.42 27.07
CA MET A 285 -2.25 15.61 28.44
C MET A 285 -1.19 16.71 28.53
N SER A 286 -1.34 17.64 29.46
CA SER A 286 -0.19 18.36 30.03
C SER A 286 0.55 17.48 31.03
N ALA A 287 1.76 17.89 31.42
CA ALA A 287 2.49 17.24 32.51
C ALA A 287 1.70 17.19 33.83
N ALA A 288 0.88 18.20 34.10
CA ALA A 288 0.01 18.23 35.27
C ALA A 288 -1.14 17.22 35.14
N ASP A 289 -1.76 17.12 33.95
CA ASP A 289 -2.83 16.16 33.69
C ASP A 289 -2.35 14.72 33.81
N TYR A 290 -1.16 14.42 33.29
CA TYR A 290 -0.54 13.10 33.43
C TYR A 290 -0.25 12.75 34.89
N TYR A 291 0.31 13.69 35.67
CA TYR A 291 0.50 13.47 37.10
C TYR A 291 -0.82 13.13 37.81
N GLN A 292 -1.87 13.90 37.54
CA GLN A 292 -3.19 13.65 38.13
C GLN A 292 -3.82 12.35 37.65
N HIS A 293 -3.58 11.95 36.40
CA HIS A 293 -3.96 10.65 35.86
C HIS A 293 -3.29 9.50 36.61
N MET A 294 -1.99 9.61 36.87
CA MET A 294 -1.27 8.60 37.65
C MET A 294 -1.75 8.52 39.11
N VAL A 295 -2.03 9.66 39.75
CA VAL A 295 -2.64 9.68 41.09
C VAL A 295 -3.97 8.92 41.11
N ARG A 296 -4.86 9.16 40.14
CA ARG A 296 -6.14 8.44 40.03
C ARG A 296 -5.94 6.94 39.79
N THR A 297 -5.02 6.60 38.89
CA THR A 297 -4.66 5.20 38.59
C THR A 297 -4.19 4.47 39.84
N PHE A 298 -3.32 5.09 40.64
CA PHE A 298 -2.81 4.52 41.88
C PHE A 298 -3.87 4.45 42.97
N GLN A 299 -4.73 5.46 43.08
CA GLN A 299 -5.84 5.45 44.02
C GLN A 299 -6.81 4.28 43.76
N GLY A 300 -7.03 3.93 42.49
CA GLY A 300 -7.85 2.81 42.06
C GLY A 300 -7.15 1.45 42.03
N TRP A 301 -5.90 1.33 42.48
CA TRP A 301 -5.05 0.14 42.27
C TRP A 301 -5.73 -1.19 42.67
N THR A 302 -6.34 -1.27 43.85
CA THR A 302 -6.99 -2.51 44.33
C THR A 302 -8.25 -2.88 43.56
N GLU A 303 -8.78 -1.96 42.76
CA GLU A 303 -9.95 -2.21 41.93
C GLU A 303 -9.60 -2.75 40.55
N HIS A 304 -8.32 -2.65 40.13
CA HIS A 304 -7.84 -3.12 38.84
C HIS A 304 -8.08 -4.63 38.67
N PRO A 305 -8.60 -5.10 37.53
CA PRO A 305 -8.93 -6.51 37.31
C PRO A 305 -7.77 -7.48 37.60
N GLU A 306 -6.56 -7.17 37.12
CA GLU A 306 -5.37 -8.01 37.32
C GLU A 306 -4.92 -8.06 38.80
N VAL A 307 -5.16 -7.01 39.58
CA VAL A 307 -4.86 -6.99 41.02
C VAL A 307 -5.88 -7.84 41.78
N LYS A 308 -7.17 -7.72 41.44
CA LYS A 308 -8.23 -8.56 42.01
C LYS A 308 -8.07 -10.05 41.67
N ALA A 309 -7.60 -10.35 40.47
CA ALA A 309 -7.30 -11.70 40.03
C ALA A 309 -6.07 -12.29 40.71
N GLY A 310 -5.23 -11.45 41.35
CA GLY A 310 -3.97 -11.87 41.97
C GLY A 310 -2.83 -12.09 40.97
N ASN A 311 -3.00 -11.62 39.72
CA ASN A 311 -1.96 -11.67 38.70
C ASN A 311 -0.91 -10.57 38.91
N TRP A 312 -1.35 -9.42 39.46
CA TRP A 312 -0.48 -8.29 39.80
C TRP A 312 -0.30 -8.13 41.31
N PRO A 313 0.74 -7.39 41.75
CA PRO A 313 1.00 -7.15 43.17
C PRO A 313 -0.20 -6.50 43.87
N ALA A 314 -0.52 -6.97 45.07
CA ALA A 314 -1.67 -6.48 45.84
C ALA A 314 -1.55 -5.00 46.23
N THR A 315 -0.31 -4.48 46.28
CA THR A 315 -0.03 -3.06 46.55
C THR A 315 1.02 -2.51 45.58
N LEU A 316 1.00 -1.20 45.35
CA LEU A 316 2.03 -0.51 44.56
C LEU A 316 3.42 -0.61 45.19
N GLU A 317 3.52 -0.60 46.53
CA GLU A 317 4.79 -0.81 47.20
C GLU A 317 5.42 -2.17 46.85
N GLN A 318 4.60 -3.22 46.75
CA GLN A 318 5.07 -4.54 46.28
C GLN A 318 5.50 -4.47 44.81
N ALA A 319 4.74 -3.76 43.97
CA ALA A 319 5.10 -3.58 42.57
C ALA A 319 6.43 -2.83 42.38
N PHE A 320 6.72 -1.86 43.25
CA PHE A 320 7.98 -1.10 43.22
C PHE A 320 9.11 -1.75 44.02
N GLY A 321 8.85 -2.85 44.74
CA GLY A 321 9.84 -3.54 45.57
C GLY A 321 10.25 -2.76 46.83
N ILE A 322 9.36 -1.96 47.40
CA ILE A 322 9.59 -1.20 48.65
C ILE A 322 8.75 -1.74 49.81
N ALA A 323 9.12 -1.38 51.04
CA ALA A 323 8.41 -1.80 52.24
C ALA A 323 6.97 -1.22 52.27
N PRO A 324 5.96 -2.01 52.68
CA PRO A 324 4.58 -1.53 52.81
C PRO A 324 4.51 -0.33 53.77
N LYS A 325 3.81 0.73 53.36
CA LYS A 325 3.72 1.98 54.13
C LYS A 325 2.30 2.48 54.29
N TYR A 326 1.43 2.22 53.31
CA TYR A 326 0.08 2.79 53.24
C TYR A 326 -1.02 1.75 53.46
N GLN A 327 -2.23 2.23 53.70
CA GLN A 327 -3.44 1.40 53.78
C GLN A 327 -4.27 1.58 52.50
N TYR A 328 -4.87 0.49 52.02
CA TYR A 328 -5.69 0.50 50.82
C TYR A 328 -7.19 0.39 51.17
N PRO A 329 -8.10 0.99 50.39
CA PRO A 329 -7.84 1.85 49.23
C PRO A 329 -7.08 3.13 49.63
N LEU A 330 -6.19 3.60 48.75
CA LEU A 330 -5.31 4.72 49.08
C LEU A 330 -6.12 6.01 49.29
N SER A 331 -5.74 6.79 50.30
CA SER A 331 -6.19 8.18 50.38
C SER A 331 -5.57 9.00 49.24
N GLN A 332 -6.16 10.17 48.94
CA GLN A 332 -5.59 11.10 47.94
C GLN A 332 -4.11 11.41 48.23
N SER A 333 -3.78 11.73 49.49
CA SER A 333 -2.41 12.08 49.88
C SER A 333 -1.44 10.91 49.78
N ASP A 334 -1.92 9.68 50.01
CA ASP A 334 -1.08 8.49 49.91
C ASP A 334 -0.83 8.10 48.44
N ALA A 335 -1.85 8.26 47.58
CA ALA A 335 -1.71 8.09 46.14
C ALA A 335 -0.76 9.14 45.53
N GLU A 336 -0.87 10.41 45.92
CA GLU A 336 0.09 11.47 45.55
C GLU A 336 1.52 11.10 45.96
N ALA A 337 1.73 10.66 47.21
CA ALA A 337 3.06 10.28 47.68
C ALA A 337 3.64 9.08 46.92
N LEU A 338 2.82 8.10 46.52
CA LEU A 338 3.26 6.98 45.68
C LEU A 338 3.50 7.39 44.23
N THR A 339 2.72 8.32 43.67
CA THR A 339 2.97 8.89 42.34
C THR A 339 4.27 9.68 42.30
N ASP A 340 4.54 10.50 43.31
CA ASP A 340 5.82 11.22 43.45
C ASP A 340 6.98 10.22 43.53
N TYR A 341 6.87 9.17 44.34
CA TYR A 341 7.88 8.12 44.39
C TYR A 341 8.06 7.42 43.04
N PHE A 342 6.97 7.08 42.35
CA PHE A 342 7.02 6.42 41.06
C PHE A 342 7.76 7.29 40.02
N ILE A 343 7.40 8.55 39.92
CA ILE A 343 7.92 9.47 38.90
C ILE A 343 9.34 9.94 39.22
N ASP A 344 9.66 10.26 40.48
CA ASP A 344 10.93 10.89 40.83
C ASP A 344 12.01 9.90 41.29
N VAL A 345 11.62 8.70 41.71
CA VAL A 345 12.55 7.72 42.29
C VAL A 345 12.53 6.42 41.50
N TYR A 346 11.37 5.76 41.41
CA TYR A 346 11.27 4.44 40.80
C TYR A 346 11.62 4.48 39.32
N ALA A 347 10.91 5.26 38.51
CA ALA A 347 11.12 5.31 37.06
C ALA A 347 12.56 5.75 36.70
N PRO A 348 13.14 6.82 37.29
CA PRO A 348 14.54 7.17 37.04
C PRO A 348 15.55 6.11 37.49
N SER A 349 15.25 5.32 38.54
CA SER A 349 16.10 4.20 38.95
C SER A 349 16.10 3.04 37.95
N ARG A 350 15.02 2.88 37.17
CA ARG A 350 14.91 1.88 36.09
C ARG A 350 15.67 2.30 34.85
N SER A 351 15.64 3.58 34.52
CA SER A 351 16.38 4.19 33.41
C SER A 351 16.48 5.69 33.58
N ALA A 352 17.68 6.26 33.40
CA ALA A 352 17.89 7.70 33.40
C ALA A 352 17.15 8.43 32.25
N ARG A 353 16.60 7.70 31.28
CA ARG A 353 15.77 8.24 30.19
C ARG A 353 14.30 8.41 30.57
N ASN A 354 13.87 7.89 31.71
CA ASN A 354 12.49 8.03 32.17
C ASN A 354 12.29 9.45 32.74
N ASN A 355 11.64 10.31 31.97
CA ASN A 355 11.38 11.71 32.33
C ASN A 355 9.87 11.99 32.41
N LEU A 356 9.20 11.35 33.36
CA LEU A 356 7.74 11.39 33.46
C LEU A 356 7.20 12.72 34.01
N ARG A 357 8.04 13.55 34.65
CA ARG A 357 7.65 14.93 35.08
C ARG A 357 7.39 15.86 33.90
N THR A 358 7.90 15.56 32.72
CA THR A 358 7.69 16.36 31.52
C THR A 358 6.74 15.69 30.52
N PHE A 359 6.09 14.57 30.90
CA PHE A 359 5.23 13.82 29.98
C PHE A 359 4.02 14.67 29.55
N GLU A 360 3.94 15.00 28.26
CA GLU A 360 2.90 15.84 27.70
C GLU A 360 2.65 15.52 26.21
N GLY A 361 1.48 15.94 25.72
CA GLY A 361 1.10 15.87 24.31
C GLY A 361 0.57 14.52 23.83
N PHE A 362 0.40 13.55 24.72
CA PHE A 362 -0.23 12.25 24.42
C PHE A 362 -1.74 12.28 24.62
N ILE A 363 -2.46 11.45 23.86
CA ILE A 363 -3.90 11.26 23.93
C ILE A 363 -4.18 9.82 24.37
N VAL A 364 -4.30 9.61 25.67
CA VAL A 364 -4.49 8.27 26.26
C VAL A 364 -5.91 8.04 26.80
N SER A 365 -6.83 8.93 26.45
CA SER A 365 -8.24 8.89 26.86
C SER A 365 -9.12 9.54 25.79
N GLY A 366 -10.43 9.44 25.97
CA GLY A 366 -11.43 9.97 25.03
C GLY A 366 -11.78 8.99 23.91
N PRO A 367 -12.88 9.25 23.18
CA PRO A 367 -13.35 8.40 22.09
C PRO A 367 -12.33 8.29 20.94
N GLU A 368 -12.33 7.15 20.27
CA GLU A 368 -11.58 6.91 19.03
C GLU A 368 -12.52 6.37 17.97
N TYR A 369 -12.36 6.83 16.75
CA TYR A 369 -13.26 6.53 15.66
C TYR A 369 -12.52 6.01 14.43
N LEU A 370 -13.23 5.28 13.59
CA LEU A 370 -12.86 5.00 12.21
C LEU A 370 -13.89 5.68 11.32
N SER A 371 -13.42 6.54 10.42
CA SER A 371 -14.27 7.30 9.50
C SER A 371 -13.96 6.97 8.04
N VAL A 372 -15.02 6.88 7.25
CA VAL A 372 -15.02 6.79 5.79
C VAL A 372 -15.37 8.16 5.22
N PHE A 373 -14.58 8.64 4.27
CA PHE A 373 -14.77 9.92 3.59
C PHE A 373 -14.90 9.70 2.08
N ASP A 374 -15.82 10.42 1.47
CA ASP A 374 -15.93 10.55 0.02
C ASP A 374 -14.65 11.19 -0.54
N GLY A 375 -14.00 10.54 -1.52
CA GLY A 375 -12.71 10.98 -2.03
C GLY A 375 -12.76 12.31 -2.77
N ALA A 376 -13.85 12.64 -3.49
CA ALA A 376 -13.89 13.90 -4.24
C ALA A 376 -14.15 15.09 -3.32
N SER A 377 -15.17 14.98 -2.47
CA SER A 377 -15.65 16.10 -1.65
C SER A 377 -15.04 16.16 -0.25
N GLY A 378 -14.40 15.08 0.22
CA GLY A 378 -13.94 14.94 1.60
C GLY A 378 -15.08 14.81 2.60
N LYS A 379 -16.33 14.63 2.15
CA LYS A 379 -17.49 14.54 3.03
C LYS A 379 -17.43 13.25 3.83
N GLU A 380 -17.71 13.33 5.13
CA GLU A 380 -17.92 12.15 5.96
C GLU A 380 -19.10 11.32 5.40
N LEU A 381 -18.84 10.05 5.12
CA LEU A 381 -19.86 9.07 4.73
C LEU A 381 -20.32 8.25 5.94
N LYS A 382 -19.38 7.79 6.75
CA LYS A 382 -19.66 6.97 7.93
C LYS A 382 -18.60 7.15 9.01
N THR A 383 -19.02 7.16 10.26
CA THR A 383 -18.14 7.04 11.43
C THR A 383 -18.63 5.91 12.34
N VAL A 384 -17.71 5.06 12.77
CA VAL A 384 -17.91 4.00 13.76
C VAL A 384 -16.84 4.11 14.87
N ALA A 385 -17.03 3.37 15.97
CA ALA A 385 -15.97 3.26 16.97
C ALA A 385 -14.73 2.59 16.36
N TYR A 386 -13.54 3.09 16.70
CA TYR A 386 -12.30 2.45 16.26
C TYR A 386 -12.12 1.13 17.00
N GLU A 387 -12.13 0.03 16.26
CA GLU A 387 -11.66 -1.26 16.74
C GLU A 387 -10.37 -1.61 16.01
N PRO A 388 -9.37 -2.15 16.71
CA PRO A 388 -9.33 -2.52 18.14
C PRO A 388 -9.18 -1.30 19.10
N GLY A 389 -10.05 -1.23 20.11
CA GLY A 389 -10.08 -0.12 21.07
C GLY A 389 -8.85 0.01 21.98
N ARG A 390 -8.66 1.20 22.58
CA ARG A 390 -7.47 1.56 23.38
C ARG A 390 -7.29 0.75 24.67
N HIS A 391 -8.39 0.44 25.35
CA HIS A 391 -8.44 -0.12 26.71
C HIS A 391 -7.94 0.84 27.82
N ASP A 392 -6.66 1.22 27.83
CA ASP A 392 -6.03 2.06 28.87
C ASP A 392 -4.91 2.95 28.30
N ASP A 393 -4.04 3.51 29.14
CA ASP A 393 -2.92 4.36 28.73
C ASP A 393 -1.66 3.61 28.26
N GLY A 394 -1.77 2.30 28.04
CA GLY A 394 -0.66 1.42 27.70
C GLY A 394 -0.25 0.47 28.83
N LEU A 395 -0.86 0.56 30.02
CA LEU A 395 -0.54 -0.29 31.17
C LEU A 395 -0.67 -1.79 30.83
N MET A 396 -1.82 -2.22 30.30
CA MET A 396 -2.04 -3.60 29.83
C MET A 396 -1.29 -3.94 28.54
N TRP A 397 -0.93 -2.93 27.74
CA TRP A 397 -0.08 -3.09 26.55
C TRP A 397 1.41 -3.27 26.89
N GLY A 398 1.81 -3.09 28.16
CA GLY A 398 3.18 -3.29 28.62
C GLY A 398 4.08 -2.07 28.54
N ASP A 399 3.51 -0.87 28.38
CA ASP A 399 4.26 0.38 28.23
C ASP A 399 4.98 0.84 29.50
N TYR A 400 4.55 0.32 30.65
CA TYR A 400 5.15 0.58 31.96
C TYR A 400 6.08 -0.55 32.44
N ALA A 401 6.08 -1.71 31.78
CA ALA A 401 6.70 -2.92 32.30
C ALA A 401 8.23 -2.94 32.13
N MET A 402 8.70 -2.42 30.99
CA MET A 402 10.11 -2.43 30.60
C MET A 402 10.94 -1.40 31.39
N SER A 403 12.26 -1.44 31.27
CA SER A 403 13.15 -0.49 31.96
C SER A 403 12.94 0.96 31.52
N ARG A 404 12.69 1.17 30.23
CA ARG A 404 12.20 2.44 29.69
C ARG A 404 10.68 2.41 29.79
N ILE A 405 10.14 3.35 30.56
CA ILE A 405 8.69 3.50 30.78
C ILE A 405 8.19 4.53 29.78
N GLU A 406 7.30 4.09 28.88
CA GLU A 406 6.87 4.86 27.70
C GLU A 406 5.35 4.80 27.54
N PRO A 407 4.57 5.48 28.42
CA PRO A 407 3.11 5.48 28.34
C PRO A 407 2.64 5.95 26.96
N GLY A 408 1.63 5.28 26.38
CA GLY A 408 1.15 5.59 25.03
C GLY A 408 2.06 5.13 23.88
N ASN A 409 2.97 4.17 24.10
CA ASN A 409 3.87 3.66 23.07
C ASN A 409 3.27 2.47 22.32
N ARG A 410 3.23 1.28 22.91
CA ARG A 410 2.78 0.03 22.26
C ARG A 410 1.31 0.09 21.91
N VAL A 411 0.52 0.78 22.74
CA VAL A 411 -0.91 1.00 22.49
C VAL A 411 -1.15 1.82 21.23
N ASP A 412 -0.31 2.81 20.90
CA ASP A 412 -0.50 3.68 19.72
C ASP A 412 0.39 3.29 18.54
N ARG A 413 0.58 1.98 18.38
CA ARG A 413 1.22 1.40 17.19
C ARG A 413 0.16 0.95 16.21
N PHE A 414 -0.17 1.79 15.23
CA PHE A 414 -1.20 1.49 14.23
C PHE A 414 -0.61 1.06 12.89
N LEU A 415 -1.29 0.13 12.21
CA LEU A 415 -1.04 -0.22 10.82
C LEU A 415 -2.37 -0.26 10.06
N ALA A 416 -2.31 -0.10 8.74
CA ALA A 416 -3.47 -0.33 7.89
C ALA A 416 -3.04 -0.91 6.53
N GLY A 417 -3.96 -1.54 5.82
CA GLY A 417 -3.78 -1.90 4.41
C GLY A 417 -5.10 -2.25 3.74
N VAL A 418 -5.01 -2.46 2.43
CA VAL A 418 -6.08 -3.03 1.60
C VAL A 418 -5.79 -4.51 1.40
N ALA A 419 -6.81 -5.35 1.39
CA ALA A 419 -6.69 -6.75 1.00
C ALA A 419 -7.93 -7.23 0.24
N TYR A 420 -7.75 -8.07 -0.78
CA TYR A 420 -8.82 -8.75 -1.49
C TYR A 420 -9.17 -10.07 -0.79
N LEU A 421 -9.75 -9.96 0.41
CA LEU A 421 -10.04 -11.12 1.29
C LEU A 421 -11.05 -12.11 0.70
N ASP A 422 -11.89 -11.70 -0.25
CA ASP A 422 -12.82 -12.60 -0.96
C ASP A 422 -12.34 -12.94 -2.39
N GLY A 423 -11.14 -12.49 -2.74
CA GLY A 423 -10.55 -12.59 -4.08
C GLY A 423 -11.21 -11.69 -5.12
N LYS A 424 -12.04 -10.72 -4.72
CA LYS A 424 -12.85 -9.91 -5.65
C LYS A 424 -12.89 -8.44 -5.28
N LYS A 425 -13.35 -8.09 -4.07
CA LYS A 425 -13.50 -6.70 -3.63
C LYS A 425 -12.43 -6.32 -2.61
N PRO A 426 -11.95 -5.08 -2.62
CA PRO A 426 -11.03 -4.62 -1.60
C PRO A 426 -11.73 -4.49 -0.25
N ALA A 427 -11.08 -5.00 0.80
CA ALA A 427 -11.43 -4.81 2.19
C ALA A 427 -10.37 -3.92 2.87
N ALA A 428 -10.79 -3.17 3.88
CA ALA A 428 -9.90 -2.37 4.71
C ALA A 428 -9.46 -3.18 5.94
N VAL A 429 -8.15 -3.24 6.19
CA VAL A 429 -7.57 -3.90 7.38
C VAL A 429 -6.89 -2.85 8.25
N PHE A 430 -7.25 -2.78 9.54
CA PHE A 430 -6.63 -1.90 10.53
C PHE A 430 -6.06 -2.73 11.67
N ALA A 431 -4.87 -2.38 12.15
CA ALA A 431 -4.21 -3.09 13.24
C ALA A 431 -3.76 -2.15 14.37
N ARG A 432 -3.67 -2.69 15.58
CA ARG A 432 -3.11 -2.01 16.75
C ARG A 432 -2.22 -2.94 17.56
N GLY A 433 -1.02 -2.47 17.87
CA GLY A 433 -0.02 -3.20 18.64
C GLY A 433 0.63 -4.35 17.85
N TYR A 434 1.94 -4.51 18.01
CA TYR A 434 2.70 -5.64 17.42
C TYR A 434 3.82 -6.15 18.32
N TYR A 435 4.25 -5.36 19.31
CA TYR A 435 5.31 -5.74 20.24
C TYR A 435 4.84 -6.69 21.35
N THR A 436 3.61 -6.51 21.82
CA THR A 436 2.95 -7.26 22.89
C THR A 436 1.60 -7.73 22.36
N ARG A 437 0.46 -7.28 22.91
CA ARG A 437 -0.85 -7.55 22.33
C ARG A 437 -0.87 -7.06 20.88
N SER A 438 -1.31 -7.93 19.98
CA SER A 438 -1.39 -7.68 18.54
C SER A 438 -2.80 -7.95 18.07
N THR A 439 -3.39 -6.97 17.39
CA THR A 439 -4.81 -7.00 17.02
C THR A 439 -4.99 -6.48 15.59
N LEU A 440 -5.90 -7.10 14.83
CA LEU A 440 -6.27 -6.72 13.47
C LEU A 440 -7.79 -6.79 13.32
N ALA A 441 -8.38 -5.86 12.57
CA ALA A 441 -9.80 -5.82 12.25
C ALA A 441 -9.97 -5.55 10.76
N ALA A 442 -10.77 -6.38 10.09
CA ALA A 442 -11.07 -6.25 8.67
C ALA A 442 -12.50 -5.75 8.45
N TYR A 443 -12.69 -4.90 7.43
CA TYR A 443 -13.98 -4.29 7.11
C TYR A 443 -14.24 -4.29 5.60
N THR A 444 -15.50 -4.47 5.22
CA THR A 444 -16.00 -4.12 3.88
C THR A 444 -16.87 -2.86 3.95
N TRP A 445 -16.96 -2.15 2.84
CA TRP A 445 -17.82 -0.98 2.65
C TRP A 445 -18.78 -1.25 1.48
N ASP A 446 -20.05 -0.87 1.63
CA ASP A 446 -21.11 -1.07 0.63
C ASP A 446 -21.75 0.25 0.16
N GLY A 447 -21.11 1.39 0.41
CA GLY A 447 -21.64 2.74 0.16
C GLY A 447 -22.47 3.31 1.31
N ALA A 448 -22.83 2.50 2.31
CA ALA A 448 -23.63 2.95 3.45
C ALA A 448 -23.15 2.43 4.82
N ASN A 449 -22.62 1.21 4.87
CA ASN A 449 -22.26 0.49 6.08
C ASN A 449 -20.82 -0.01 6.00
N LEU A 450 -20.05 0.36 7.01
CA LEU A 450 -18.77 -0.26 7.29
C LEU A 450 -19.04 -1.52 8.12
N SER A 451 -18.88 -2.69 7.52
CA SER A 451 -19.25 -3.98 8.10
C SER A 451 -17.99 -4.78 8.46
N PRO A 452 -17.88 -5.30 9.69
CA PRO A 452 -16.74 -6.12 10.07
C PRO A 452 -16.77 -7.46 9.31
N VAL A 453 -15.60 -7.91 8.87
CA VAL A 453 -15.37 -9.23 8.27
C VAL A 453 -14.93 -10.21 9.36
N TRP A 454 -13.80 -9.91 10.01
CA TRP A 454 -13.25 -10.66 11.13
C TRP A 454 -12.46 -9.73 12.06
N ASN A 455 -12.16 -10.23 13.27
CA ASN A 455 -11.30 -9.57 14.25
C ASN A 455 -10.31 -10.59 14.83
N VAL A 456 -9.04 -10.26 14.79
CA VAL A 456 -7.92 -11.02 15.36
C VAL A 456 -7.41 -10.30 16.60
N ASP A 457 -7.20 -11.03 17.69
CA ASP A 457 -6.67 -10.50 18.93
C ASP A 457 -5.83 -11.57 19.64
N SER A 458 -4.52 -11.31 19.79
CA SER A 458 -3.63 -12.21 20.54
C SER A 458 -4.00 -12.36 22.02
N GLY A 459 -4.88 -11.50 22.53
CA GLY A 459 -5.10 -11.31 23.95
C GLY A 459 -3.94 -10.58 24.60
N TRP A 460 -4.10 -10.31 25.90
CA TRP A 460 -3.11 -9.59 26.70
C TRP A 460 -1.87 -10.43 26.91
N THR A 461 -0.70 -9.81 26.87
CA THR A 461 0.52 -10.52 27.26
C THR A 461 0.58 -10.64 28.79
N PRO A 462 0.65 -11.84 29.37
CA PRO A 462 0.68 -11.99 30.82
C PRO A 462 1.89 -11.28 31.46
N MET A 463 1.60 -10.42 32.44
CA MET A 463 2.58 -9.73 33.25
C MET A 463 2.31 -10.02 34.73
N THR A 464 3.37 -10.36 35.46
CA THR A 464 3.32 -10.55 36.92
C THR A 464 3.46 -9.24 37.68
N ASN A 465 3.99 -8.20 37.02
CA ASN A 465 4.13 -6.86 37.55
C ASN A 465 4.16 -5.84 36.39
N PRO A 466 3.16 -4.95 36.26
CA PRO A 466 3.10 -4.04 35.12
C PRO A 466 4.15 -2.92 35.15
N PHE A 467 4.95 -2.80 36.22
CA PHE A 467 6.02 -1.81 36.34
C PHE A 467 7.44 -2.42 36.28
N ASN A 468 7.54 -3.75 36.21
CA ASN A 468 8.82 -4.47 36.18
C ASN A 468 8.65 -5.90 35.65
N ASP A 469 8.44 -6.03 34.35
CA ASP A 469 8.35 -7.32 33.69
C ASP A 469 8.86 -7.23 32.23
N GLY A 470 9.03 -8.37 31.57
CA GLY A 470 9.40 -8.48 30.17
C GLY A 470 8.29 -9.12 29.34
N PRO A 471 7.29 -8.36 28.86
CA PRO A 471 6.17 -8.91 28.11
C PRO A 471 6.54 -9.31 26.67
N HIS A 472 7.68 -8.86 26.14
CA HIS A 472 8.13 -9.26 24.80
C HIS A 472 8.45 -10.77 24.74
N GLY A 473 8.11 -11.41 23.62
CA GLY A 473 8.40 -12.82 23.37
C GLY A 473 7.53 -13.82 24.15
N ARG A 474 6.44 -13.36 24.80
CA ARG A 474 5.48 -14.22 25.50
C ARG A 474 4.18 -14.33 24.71
N ASN A 475 3.54 -15.50 24.76
CA ASN A 475 2.20 -15.65 24.18
C ASN A 475 1.21 -14.70 24.87
N GLY A 476 0.29 -14.15 24.09
CA GLY A 476 -0.89 -13.51 24.63
C GLY A 476 -1.85 -14.53 25.22
N THR A 477 -2.87 -14.07 25.93
CA THR A 477 -3.85 -14.92 26.62
C THR A 477 -4.80 -15.65 25.68
N ASP A 478 -4.89 -15.26 24.41
CA ASP A 478 -5.72 -15.95 23.44
C ASP A 478 -5.07 -17.29 23.03
N PRO A 479 -5.82 -18.42 23.05
CA PRO A 479 -5.26 -19.73 22.73
C PRO A 479 -4.92 -19.94 21.26
N GLU A 480 -5.58 -19.21 20.34
CA GLU A 480 -5.40 -19.33 18.89
C GLU A 480 -4.37 -18.31 18.40
N PHE A 481 -4.55 -17.04 18.79
CA PHE A 481 -3.77 -15.92 18.29
C PHE A 481 -2.62 -15.50 19.20
N GLY A 482 -2.44 -16.15 20.36
CA GLY A 482 -1.45 -15.74 21.36
C GLY A 482 -0.01 -15.67 20.83
N THR A 483 0.34 -16.43 19.80
CA THR A 483 1.67 -16.44 19.17
C THR A 483 1.95 -15.24 18.26
N LEU A 484 0.95 -14.40 17.94
CA LEU A 484 1.12 -13.18 17.14
C LEU A 484 1.92 -12.09 17.86
N THR A 485 1.88 -12.12 19.19
CA THR A 485 2.67 -11.23 20.04
C THR A 485 4.13 -11.15 19.58
N THR A 486 4.68 -9.94 19.47
CA THR A 486 6.07 -9.70 19.04
C THR A 486 6.36 -10.05 17.58
N GLN A 487 5.40 -10.47 16.75
CA GLN A 487 5.65 -10.84 15.34
C GLN A 487 5.45 -9.70 14.34
N GLY A 488 4.56 -8.75 14.63
CA GLY A 488 4.20 -7.68 13.70
C GLY A 488 5.36 -6.70 13.46
N PHE A 489 5.40 -6.13 12.26
CA PHE A 489 6.45 -5.21 11.81
C PHE A 489 5.91 -3.77 11.83
N HIS A 490 6.77 -2.79 11.50
CA HIS A 490 6.32 -1.43 11.19
C HIS A 490 5.60 -1.30 9.84
N SER A 491 5.01 -2.39 9.35
CA SER A 491 4.17 -2.48 8.16
C SER A 491 3.38 -3.79 8.20
N LEU A 492 2.46 -3.98 7.25
CA LEU A 492 1.84 -5.27 6.89
C LEU A 492 1.92 -5.43 5.36
N SER A 493 1.44 -6.53 4.78
CA SER A 493 1.34 -6.71 3.33
C SER A 493 0.17 -7.67 3.04
N ALA A 494 -0.50 -7.48 1.91
CA ALA A 494 -1.59 -8.35 1.48
C ALA A 494 -1.15 -9.13 0.23
N SER A 495 -1.21 -10.45 0.28
CA SER A 495 -0.76 -11.32 -0.82
C SER A 495 -1.47 -12.67 -0.76
N ASP A 496 -1.81 -13.21 -1.93
CA ASP A 496 -2.29 -14.60 -2.10
C ASP A 496 -1.11 -15.55 -1.93
N VAL A 497 -0.81 -15.91 -0.68
CA VAL A 497 0.39 -16.70 -0.36
C VAL A 497 0.14 -18.19 -0.52
N ASP A 498 -1.11 -18.66 -0.39
CA ASP A 498 -1.46 -20.08 -0.47
C ASP A 498 -2.05 -20.52 -1.83
N GLY A 499 -2.38 -19.57 -2.71
CA GLY A 499 -2.85 -19.80 -4.07
C GLY A 499 -4.35 -20.07 -4.19
N ASP A 500 -5.16 -19.74 -3.19
CA ASP A 500 -6.62 -19.90 -3.24
C ASP A 500 -7.34 -18.78 -4.03
N GLY A 501 -6.62 -17.72 -4.39
CA GLY A 501 -7.11 -16.57 -5.16
C GLY A 501 -7.57 -15.40 -4.31
N LYS A 502 -7.43 -15.46 -2.99
CA LYS A 502 -7.69 -14.37 -2.04
C LYS A 502 -6.37 -13.92 -1.43
N GLN A 503 -6.40 -12.83 -0.67
CA GLN A 503 -5.19 -12.29 -0.06
C GLN A 503 -5.18 -12.50 1.45
N GLU A 504 -4.09 -13.06 1.93
CA GLU A 504 -3.74 -13.17 3.34
C GLU A 504 -3.02 -11.91 3.80
N ILE A 505 -2.97 -11.69 5.11
CA ILE A 505 -2.24 -10.56 5.71
C ILE A 505 -0.91 -11.05 6.28
N VAL A 506 0.18 -10.77 5.57
CA VAL A 506 1.54 -10.95 6.07
C VAL A 506 1.83 -9.86 7.10
N TYR A 507 1.71 -10.23 8.36
CA TYR A 507 1.88 -9.38 9.53
C TYR A 507 3.29 -9.53 10.11
N GLY A 508 4.29 -9.17 9.31
CA GLY A 508 5.70 -9.34 9.68
C GLY A 508 6.09 -10.81 9.74
N SER A 509 6.38 -11.32 10.94
CA SER A 509 6.82 -12.70 11.18
C SER A 509 5.68 -13.72 11.33
N ALA A 510 4.42 -13.32 11.09
CA ALA A 510 3.24 -14.18 11.09
C ALA A 510 2.31 -13.80 9.93
N THR A 511 1.41 -14.71 9.56
CA THR A 511 0.43 -14.49 8.49
C THR A 511 -0.97 -14.85 8.97
N ILE A 512 -1.92 -13.95 8.76
CA ILE A 512 -3.36 -14.13 9.02
C ILE A 512 -4.01 -14.53 7.72
N ASP A 513 -4.85 -15.55 7.75
CA ASP A 513 -5.55 -16.08 6.58
C ASP A 513 -6.65 -15.12 6.10
N ASP A 514 -7.18 -15.32 4.90
CA ASP A 514 -8.23 -14.47 4.30
C ASP A 514 -9.49 -14.36 5.19
N ASP A 515 -9.79 -15.44 5.90
CA ASP A 515 -10.94 -15.59 6.80
C ASP A 515 -10.71 -15.09 8.23
N GLY A 516 -9.50 -14.61 8.52
CA GLY A 516 -9.10 -14.10 9.83
C GLY A 516 -8.53 -15.15 10.78
N SER A 517 -8.41 -16.42 10.37
CA SER A 517 -7.71 -17.44 11.14
C SER A 517 -6.18 -17.22 11.10
N LEU A 518 -5.45 -17.83 12.04
CA LEU A 518 -3.99 -17.77 12.04
C LEU A 518 -3.44 -18.81 11.05
N LEU A 519 -2.95 -18.37 9.89
CA LEU A 519 -2.30 -19.28 8.94
C LEU A 519 -1.01 -19.86 9.55
N TYR A 520 -0.12 -19.00 10.04
CA TYR A 520 1.03 -19.40 10.85
C TYR A 520 1.65 -18.23 11.64
N SER A 521 2.51 -18.57 12.59
CA SER A 521 3.45 -17.67 13.27
C SER A 521 4.83 -18.32 13.25
N SER A 522 5.87 -17.65 12.74
CA SER A 522 7.18 -18.27 12.52
C SER A 522 8.07 -18.26 13.78
N PHE A 523 8.72 -19.39 14.02
CA PHE A 523 9.67 -19.62 15.11
C PHE A 523 10.93 -20.31 14.59
N ASP A 524 12.03 -20.17 15.31
CA ASP A 524 13.21 -21.00 15.12
C ASP A 524 14.07 -21.07 16.40
N THR A 525 15.08 -21.92 16.39
CA THR A 525 16.00 -22.13 17.49
C THR A 525 17.05 -21.03 17.55
N LEU A 526 17.22 -20.43 18.73
CA LEU A 526 18.27 -19.46 18.98
C LEU A 526 19.67 -20.09 18.80
N PRO A 527 20.54 -19.51 17.96
CA PRO A 527 21.83 -20.11 17.63
C PRO A 527 22.88 -19.88 18.72
N ALA A 528 24.05 -20.53 18.58
CA ALA A 528 25.19 -20.25 19.45
C ALA A 528 25.58 -18.76 19.40
N GLY A 529 25.80 -18.14 20.58
CA GLY A 529 26.11 -16.70 20.70
C GLY A 529 24.89 -15.80 20.94
N SER A 530 23.67 -16.35 20.84
CA SER A 530 22.44 -15.70 21.31
C SER A 530 22.33 -15.64 22.83
N ALA A 531 21.30 -14.96 23.33
CA ALA A 531 21.04 -14.81 24.75
C ALA A 531 20.73 -16.14 25.46
N THR A 532 19.97 -17.04 24.80
CA THR A 532 19.63 -18.37 25.30
C THR A 532 19.74 -19.44 24.19
N PRO A 533 20.97 -19.86 23.81
CA PRO A 533 21.17 -20.80 22.71
C PRO A 533 20.45 -22.14 22.90
N GLY A 534 19.77 -22.62 21.85
CA GLY A 534 19.03 -23.87 21.84
C GLY A 534 17.56 -23.76 22.25
N GLU A 535 17.10 -22.59 22.71
CA GLU A 535 15.69 -22.34 22.97
C GLU A 535 14.96 -21.95 21.68
N GLU A 536 13.72 -22.40 21.53
CA GLU A 536 12.82 -21.94 20.47
C GLU A 536 12.38 -20.50 20.77
N ALA A 537 12.49 -19.64 19.77
CA ALA A 537 12.08 -18.24 19.84
C ALA A 537 11.32 -17.86 18.58
N ARG A 538 10.46 -16.85 18.72
CA ARG A 538 9.85 -16.19 17.57
C ARG A 538 10.95 -15.63 16.67
N LEU A 539 10.69 -15.55 15.37
CA LEU A 539 11.54 -14.72 14.52
C LEU A 539 11.49 -13.25 14.97
N GLY A 540 10.30 -12.79 15.37
CA GLY A 540 10.09 -11.54 16.06
C GLY A 540 10.01 -10.33 15.14
N HIS A 541 9.78 -9.17 15.76
CA HIS A 541 9.57 -7.87 15.13
C HIS A 541 10.73 -7.42 14.23
N GLY A 542 10.40 -6.60 13.24
CA GLY A 542 11.34 -6.03 12.29
C GLY A 542 10.88 -4.72 11.63
N ASP A 543 11.83 -4.10 10.94
CA ASP A 543 11.72 -2.77 10.35
C ASP A 543 11.49 -2.75 8.83
N ALA A 544 11.68 -3.90 8.16
CA ALA A 544 11.49 -4.03 6.72
C ALA A 544 11.09 -5.45 6.32
N MET A 545 10.18 -5.56 5.36
CA MET A 545 9.72 -6.82 4.79
C MET A 545 9.29 -6.67 3.35
N HIS A 546 9.44 -7.74 2.58
CA HIS A 546 9.19 -7.77 1.14
C HIS A 546 8.50 -9.09 0.79
N VAL A 547 7.33 -9.01 0.13
CA VAL A 547 6.48 -10.17 -0.15
C VAL A 547 6.17 -10.18 -1.65
N THR A 548 6.70 -11.16 -2.38
CA THR A 548 6.47 -11.36 -3.81
C THR A 548 7.06 -12.71 -4.24
N ASP A 549 6.99 -13.03 -5.52
CA ASP A 549 7.75 -14.13 -6.11
C ASP A 549 9.21 -13.68 -6.27
N ILE A 550 10.12 -14.19 -5.42
CA ILE A 550 11.53 -13.79 -5.35
C ILE A 550 12.41 -14.82 -6.06
N ASP A 551 12.15 -16.10 -5.83
CA ASP A 551 12.79 -17.22 -6.53
C ASP A 551 11.81 -17.88 -7.51
N PRO A 552 11.86 -17.54 -8.80
CA PRO A 552 10.92 -18.08 -9.80
C PRO A 552 11.08 -19.58 -10.04
N ASN A 553 12.15 -20.22 -9.51
CA ASN A 553 12.33 -21.67 -9.58
C ASN A 553 11.68 -22.40 -8.40
N ARG A 554 11.17 -21.67 -7.40
CA ARG A 554 10.39 -22.19 -6.30
C ARG A 554 8.90 -21.87 -6.55
N PRO A 555 8.01 -22.88 -6.55
CA PRO A 555 6.58 -22.60 -6.61
C PRO A 555 6.11 -21.87 -5.34
N GLY A 556 5.36 -20.79 -5.53
CA GLY A 556 4.80 -19.99 -4.42
C GLY A 556 5.41 -18.59 -4.41
N LYS A 557 5.29 -17.93 -3.27
CA LYS A 557 5.92 -16.63 -3.00
C LYS A 557 6.87 -16.77 -1.82
N GLU A 558 7.73 -15.78 -1.68
CA GLU A 558 8.63 -15.66 -0.54
C GLU A 558 8.40 -14.38 0.25
N ILE A 559 8.85 -14.42 1.51
CA ILE A 559 8.90 -13.27 2.40
C ILE A 559 10.36 -13.05 2.82
N PHE A 560 10.96 -11.93 2.40
CA PHE A 560 12.27 -11.50 2.90
C PHE A 560 12.09 -10.48 4.02
N THR A 561 12.64 -10.74 5.21
CA THR A 561 12.50 -9.89 6.41
C THR A 561 13.83 -9.63 7.08
N VAL A 562 13.87 -8.54 7.86
CA VAL A 562 14.95 -8.24 8.82
C VAL A 562 14.40 -8.05 10.23
N HIS A 563 15.18 -8.32 11.27
CA HIS A 563 14.68 -8.42 12.65
C HIS A 563 15.46 -7.54 13.65
N GLU A 564 14.73 -6.93 14.60
CA GLU A 564 15.28 -5.99 15.62
C GLU A 564 15.79 -6.73 16.87
N GLY A 565 15.29 -7.93 17.16
CA GLY A 565 15.47 -8.63 18.44
C GLY A 565 16.92 -8.97 18.82
N GLY A 566 17.88 -8.81 17.91
CA GLY A 566 19.31 -8.90 18.18
C GLY A 566 19.72 -10.22 18.81
N THR A 567 20.21 -10.21 20.07
CA THR A 567 20.60 -11.45 20.75
C THR A 567 19.43 -12.38 21.09
N TYR A 568 18.20 -11.90 21.00
CA TYR A 568 16.97 -12.64 21.31
C TYR A 568 16.17 -13.04 20.06
N ALA A 569 16.69 -12.78 18.85
CA ALA A 569 16.11 -13.24 17.60
C ALA A 569 16.98 -14.37 17.01
N PRO A 570 16.37 -15.42 16.41
CA PRO A 570 17.13 -16.47 15.71
C PRO A 570 17.92 -15.94 14.51
N TYR A 571 17.40 -14.90 13.86
CA TYR A 571 17.95 -14.32 12.65
C TYR A 571 18.04 -12.79 12.75
N GLY A 572 19.04 -12.22 12.06
CA GLY A 572 19.03 -10.79 11.71
C GLY A 572 18.27 -10.52 10.41
N TYR A 573 18.27 -11.48 9.49
CA TYR A 573 17.41 -11.51 8.30
C TYR A 573 17.03 -12.95 7.96
N ALA A 574 15.87 -13.13 7.33
CA ALA A 574 15.37 -14.42 6.90
C ALA A 574 14.64 -14.32 5.56
N MET A 575 14.81 -15.33 4.73
CA MET A 575 13.96 -15.64 3.58
C MET A 575 13.03 -16.78 3.98
N ARG A 576 11.73 -16.61 3.78
CA ARG A 576 10.71 -17.60 4.16
C ARG A 576 9.82 -17.95 3.00
N ASP A 577 9.32 -19.18 3.00
CA ASP A 577 8.17 -19.55 2.20
C ASP A 577 6.94 -18.79 2.70
N ALA A 578 6.22 -18.11 1.80
CA ALA A 578 5.13 -17.22 2.18
C ALA A 578 3.89 -17.98 2.71
N ALA A 579 3.62 -19.18 2.20
CA ALA A 579 2.44 -19.98 2.56
C ALA A 579 2.59 -20.69 3.91
N THR A 580 3.81 -21.10 4.25
CA THR A 580 4.10 -21.96 5.41
C THR A 580 4.84 -21.24 6.53
N GLY A 581 5.55 -20.16 6.21
CA GLY A 581 6.40 -19.44 7.15
C GLY A 581 7.72 -20.13 7.46
N ASP A 582 8.03 -21.24 6.77
CA ASP A 582 9.27 -21.98 6.92
C ASP A 582 10.46 -21.13 6.45
N VAL A 583 11.51 -21.07 7.27
CA VAL A 583 12.75 -20.37 6.91
C VAL A 583 13.51 -21.19 5.87
N LEU A 584 13.67 -20.62 4.68
CA LEU A 584 14.45 -21.21 3.59
C LEU A 584 15.95 -21.02 3.82
N PHE A 585 16.32 -19.80 4.18
CA PHE A 585 17.65 -19.45 4.67
C PHE A 585 17.59 -18.15 5.48
N GLY A 586 18.62 -17.91 6.26
CA GLY A 586 18.77 -16.68 7.05
C GLY A 586 20.11 -16.67 7.74
N ALA A 587 20.47 -15.53 8.33
CA ALA A 587 21.67 -15.44 9.15
C ALA A 587 21.45 -14.65 10.44
N TYR A 588 22.02 -15.18 11.51
CA TYR A 588 22.09 -14.52 12.80
C TYR A 588 23.06 -13.33 12.77
N SER A 589 22.64 -12.18 13.28
CA SER A 589 23.49 -10.97 13.36
C SER A 589 23.86 -10.58 14.80
N GLY A 590 23.11 -11.07 15.81
CA GLY A 590 23.28 -10.73 17.22
C GLY A 590 23.05 -9.27 17.59
N ARG A 591 22.47 -8.49 16.67
CA ARG A 591 22.17 -7.06 16.82
C ARG A 591 20.93 -6.71 16.02
N ASP A 592 20.35 -5.56 16.30
CA ASP A 592 19.31 -4.98 15.46
C ASP A 592 19.79 -4.88 14.00
N THR A 593 19.01 -5.46 13.09
CA THR A 593 19.19 -5.40 11.65
C THR A 593 18.04 -4.58 11.06
N GLY A 594 18.04 -3.27 11.28
CA GLY A 594 16.89 -2.41 10.98
C GLY A 594 16.63 -2.08 9.51
N ARG A 595 17.29 -2.72 8.53
CA ARG A 595 17.08 -2.51 7.08
C ARG A 595 17.40 -3.76 6.28
N GLY A 596 16.57 -4.02 5.27
CA GLY A 596 16.82 -4.99 4.20
C GLY A 596 16.03 -4.62 2.95
N MET A 597 16.41 -5.17 1.81
CA MET A 597 15.80 -4.88 0.52
C MET A 597 15.92 -6.08 -0.42
N ILE A 598 15.02 -6.16 -1.40
CA ILE A 598 15.10 -7.10 -2.52
C ILE A 598 15.13 -6.33 -3.85
N GLY A 599 15.68 -6.95 -4.89
CA GLY A 599 15.63 -6.41 -6.24
C GLY A 599 16.55 -7.16 -7.18
N ASP A 600 16.11 -7.40 -8.41
CA ASP A 600 16.99 -7.82 -9.51
C ASP A 600 17.92 -6.65 -9.86
N VAL A 601 19.11 -6.65 -9.31
CA VAL A 601 20.13 -5.59 -9.48
C VAL A 601 21.35 -6.09 -10.25
N ASP A 602 21.46 -7.39 -10.45
CA ASP A 602 22.47 -8.05 -11.25
C ASP A 602 21.82 -9.06 -12.24
N PRO A 603 21.49 -8.64 -13.48
CA PRO A 603 20.76 -9.48 -14.44
C PRO A 603 21.55 -10.72 -14.94
N THR A 604 22.75 -10.96 -14.39
CA THR A 604 23.54 -12.17 -14.64
C THR A 604 23.27 -13.28 -13.62
N VAL A 605 22.52 -12.97 -12.56
CA VAL A 605 22.11 -13.88 -11.50
C VAL A 605 20.60 -14.11 -11.65
N PRO A 606 20.12 -15.36 -11.76
CA PRO A 606 18.68 -15.62 -11.85
C PRO A 606 17.95 -15.30 -10.55
N GLY A 607 16.71 -14.80 -10.66
CA GLY A 607 15.88 -14.46 -9.51
C GLY A 607 16.06 -13.02 -9.04
N ILE A 608 15.45 -12.69 -7.89
CA ILE A 608 15.59 -11.39 -7.25
C ILE A 608 16.62 -11.48 -6.11
N GLU A 609 17.68 -10.68 -6.16
CA GLU A 609 18.64 -10.60 -5.05
C GLU A 609 17.99 -10.04 -3.79
N ASN A 610 18.54 -10.42 -2.64
CA ASN A 610 18.14 -9.90 -1.33
C ASN A 610 19.37 -9.49 -0.51
N TRP A 611 19.24 -8.42 0.29
CA TRP A 611 20.35 -7.95 1.11
C TRP A 611 19.91 -7.28 2.41
N ALA A 612 20.69 -7.56 3.46
CA ALA A 612 20.67 -6.89 4.75
C ALA A 612 22.08 -6.82 5.36
N VAL A 613 22.79 -7.95 5.36
CA VAL A 613 24.21 -8.06 5.79
C VAL A 613 25.04 -8.66 4.64
N GLY A 614 25.14 -7.89 3.56
CA GLY A 614 25.65 -8.37 2.26
C GLY A 614 24.50 -8.87 1.38
N MET A 615 24.83 -9.21 0.13
CA MET A 615 23.88 -9.59 -0.91
C MET A 615 23.88 -11.09 -1.17
N GLN A 616 22.70 -11.66 -1.33
CA GLN A 616 22.43 -13.06 -1.64
C GLN A 616 21.64 -13.15 -2.95
N SER A 617 21.77 -14.26 -3.66
CA SER A 617 20.82 -14.65 -4.71
C SER A 617 19.45 -15.01 -4.11
N ALA A 618 18.46 -15.19 -4.98
CA ALA A 618 17.11 -15.60 -4.58
C ALA A 618 17.09 -16.90 -3.76
N ASP A 619 17.97 -17.86 -4.09
CA ASP A 619 18.11 -19.15 -3.41
C ASP A 619 19.11 -19.16 -2.23
N GLY A 620 19.68 -18.00 -1.89
CA GLY A 620 20.46 -17.79 -0.66
C GLY A 620 21.98 -17.91 -0.80
N ASP A 621 22.51 -18.14 -2.01
CA ASP A 621 23.94 -18.11 -2.26
C ASP A 621 24.51 -16.71 -2.05
N LYS A 622 25.62 -16.62 -1.31
CA LYS A 622 26.26 -15.33 -1.01
C LYS A 622 26.99 -14.79 -2.23
N LEU A 623 26.49 -13.68 -2.78
CA LEU A 623 27.06 -13.02 -3.96
C LEU A 623 28.15 -12.00 -3.61
N SER A 624 27.89 -11.16 -2.61
CA SER A 624 28.74 -10.00 -2.31
C SER A 624 28.63 -9.54 -0.86
N THR A 625 29.67 -8.90 -0.34
CA THR A 625 29.62 -8.18 0.95
C THR A 625 29.15 -6.73 0.81
N SER A 626 29.12 -6.21 -0.42
CA SER A 626 28.56 -4.90 -0.77
C SER A 626 27.21 -5.09 -1.43
N ALA A 627 26.31 -4.14 -1.22
CA ALA A 627 24.96 -4.14 -1.79
C ALA A 627 24.52 -2.70 -2.13
N PRO A 628 23.43 -2.53 -2.90
CA PRO A 628 22.78 -1.24 -3.10
C PRO A 628 22.21 -0.64 -1.80
N GLY A 629 21.59 0.54 -1.90
CA GLY A 629 20.86 1.14 -0.78
C GLY A 629 19.67 0.29 -0.31
N THR A 630 19.14 0.58 0.88
CA THR A 630 18.07 -0.21 1.53
C THR A 630 16.90 0.69 1.94
N ASN A 631 16.50 1.60 1.06
CA ASN A 631 15.41 2.54 1.31
C ASN A 631 14.16 2.14 0.52
N MET A 632 14.04 2.56 -0.74
CA MET A 632 12.96 2.08 -1.63
C MET A 632 13.50 1.56 -2.96
N SER A 633 12.92 0.47 -3.46
CA SER A 633 13.07 0.04 -4.85
C SER A 633 12.22 0.90 -5.78
N ILE A 634 12.62 0.94 -7.05
CA ILE A 634 11.85 1.52 -8.14
C ILE A 634 12.22 0.83 -9.46
N LYS A 635 11.20 0.55 -10.27
CA LYS A 635 11.28 0.09 -11.66
C LYS A 635 11.35 1.31 -12.58
N TRP A 636 12.58 1.78 -12.82
CA TRP A 636 12.83 3.05 -13.52
C TRP A 636 13.50 2.86 -14.89
N ALA A 637 14.50 1.99 -14.98
CA ALA A 637 15.25 1.76 -16.20
C ALA A 637 14.44 0.97 -17.23
N ALA A 638 14.84 1.07 -18.49
CA ALA A 638 14.14 0.41 -19.60
C ALA A 638 14.26 -1.13 -19.61
N ASP A 639 15.13 -1.73 -18.79
CA ASP A 639 15.55 -3.14 -18.86
C ASP A 639 14.93 -4.04 -17.77
N MET A 640 13.88 -3.56 -17.07
CA MET A 640 13.16 -4.28 -15.99
C MET A 640 13.98 -4.64 -14.74
N THR A 641 15.26 -4.29 -14.69
CA THR A 641 16.05 -4.37 -13.45
C THR A 641 15.52 -3.39 -12.40
N THR A 642 15.83 -3.65 -11.15
CA THR A 642 15.45 -2.81 -10.00
C THR A 642 16.50 -1.73 -9.73
N GLN A 643 16.06 -0.50 -9.52
CA GLN A 643 16.89 0.61 -9.06
C GLN A 643 16.50 0.99 -7.63
N ILE A 644 17.38 1.73 -6.95
CA ILE A 644 17.16 2.12 -5.55
C ILE A 644 17.10 3.63 -5.42
N ILE A 645 16.06 4.10 -4.73
CA ILE A 645 15.93 5.49 -4.29
C ILE A 645 16.72 5.67 -3.00
N ASN A 646 17.63 6.63 -2.98
CA ASN A 646 18.42 7.03 -1.82
C ASN A 646 18.13 8.48 -1.43
N GLY A 647 18.45 8.82 -0.17
CA GLY A 647 18.24 10.14 0.42
C GLY A 647 17.70 10.00 1.84
N SER A 648 18.08 10.93 2.72
CA SER A 648 17.52 11.03 4.08
C SER A 648 17.80 12.41 4.67
N GLY A 649 16.93 12.87 5.58
CA GLY A 649 17.03 14.20 6.17
C GLY A 649 17.11 15.31 5.12
N GLU A 650 18.21 16.07 5.14
CA GLU A 650 18.44 17.18 4.20
C GLU A 650 19.12 16.78 2.87
N GLN A 651 19.37 15.49 2.67
CA GLN A 651 20.00 15.02 1.43
C GLN A 651 19.01 15.11 0.26
N THR A 652 19.54 15.50 -0.90
CA THR A 652 18.81 15.46 -2.17
C THR A 652 18.50 14.00 -2.53
N PRO A 653 17.23 13.66 -2.87
CA PRO A 653 16.85 12.31 -3.29
C PRO A 653 17.48 11.91 -4.63
N THR A 654 17.71 10.61 -4.81
CA THR A 654 18.44 10.11 -5.97
C THR A 654 17.99 8.71 -6.38
N ILE A 655 17.98 8.41 -7.68
CA ILE A 655 17.79 7.03 -8.19
C ILE A 655 19.13 6.49 -8.64
N ASP A 656 19.56 5.39 -8.06
CA ASP A 656 20.83 4.72 -8.33
C ASP A 656 20.59 3.34 -8.96
N TYR A 657 21.25 3.09 -10.09
CA TYR A 657 21.35 1.78 -10.73
C TYR A 657 22.66 1.12 -10.29
N TRP A 658 22.60 -0.06 -9.68
CA TRP A 658 23.77 -0.77 -9.16
C TRP A 658 24.95 -0.92 -10.14
N LYS A 659 24.68 -1.38 -11.38
CA LYS A 659 25.68 -1.56 -12.45
C LYS A 659 25.94 -0.33 -13.34
N ARG A 660 25.03 0.64 -13.42
CA ARG A 660 25.13 1.82 -14.33
C ARG A 660 25.41 3.15 -13.60
N GLY A 661 25.29 3.19 -12.28
CA GLY A 661 25.45 4.39 -11.46
C GLY A 661 24.18 5.23 -11.34
N ARG A 662 24.36 6.51 -10.99
CA ARG A 662 23.29 7.48 -10.76
C ARG A 662 22.47 7.74 -12.03
N LEU A 663 21.15 7.53 -11.97
CA LEU A 663 20.22 7.84 -13.05
C LEU A 663 19.54 9.20 -12.86
N LEU A 664 19.14 9.53 -11.63
CA LEU A 664 18.44 10.77 -11.31
C LEU A 664 19.00 11.40 -10.04
N THR A 665 19.26 12.71 -10.08
CA THR A 665 19.43 13.53 -8.87
C THR A 665 18.28 14.53 -8.83
N ALA A 666 17.35 14.35 -7.89
CA ALA A 666 16.13 15.14 -7.79
C ALA A 666 16.40 16.48 -7.10
N THR A 667 17.02 17.43 -7.80
CA THR A 667 17.40 18.73 -7.22
C THR A 667 16.18 19.50 -6.70
N ASP A 668 16.39 20.28 -5.64
CA ASP A 668 15.37 21.11 -4.99
C ASP A 668 14.20 20.34 -4.36
N THR A 669 14.34 19.02 -4.19
CA THR A 669 13.37 18.17 -3.48
C THR A 669 13.98 17.55 -2.22
N ARG A 670 13.13 16.87 -1.44
CA ARG A 670 13.49 16.18 -0.21
C ARG A 670 12.71 14.87 -0.09
N THR A 671 13.34 13.90 0.57
CA THR A 671 12.65 12.75 1.15
C THR A 671 12.01 13.12 2.48
N ASN A 672 11.22 12.21 3.03
CA ASN A 672 10.44 12.36 4.25
C ASN A 672 10.97 11.51 5.40
N ASN A 673 10.35 11.65 6.58
CA ASN A 673 10.48 10.73 7.70
C ASN A 673 11.91 10.58 8.26
N GLY A 674 12.68 11.67 8.25
CA GLY A 674 13.99 11.76 8.88
C GLY A 674 15.01 10.79 8.27
N THR A 675 15.51 9.85 9.08
CA THR A 675 16.48 8.84 8.61
C THR A 675 15.84 7.71 7.81
N LYS A 676 14.51 7.55 7.85
CA LYS A 676 13.82 6.60 6.96
C LYS A 676 14.03 7.02 5.50
N GLY A 677 13.87 8.31 5.21
CA GLY A 677 14.26 8.88 3.93
C GLY A 677 13.31 8.51 2.79
N THR A 678 12.04 8.30 3.09
CA THR A 678 11.07 7.79 2.12
C THR A 678 10.68 8.86 1.09
N PRO A 679 10.46 8.50 -0.18
CA PRO A 679 9.65 9.32 -1.08
C PRO A 679 8.25 9.57 -0.50
N SER A 680 7.51 10.51 -1.08
CA SER A 680 6.09 10.65 -0.75
C SER A 680 5.28 9.47 -1.29
N LEU A 681 5.59 9.03 -2.51
CA LEU A 681 5.01 7.84 -3.13
C LEU A 681 5.95 7.33 -4.25
N VAL A 682 5.98 6.03 -4.46
CA VAL A 682 6.53 5.35 -5.65
C VAL A 682 5.43 4.47 -6.21
N ALA A 683 4.98 4.74 -7.43
CA ALA A 683 3.90 3.99 -8.08
C ALA A 683 3.85 4.27 -9.59
N ASP A 684 3.29 3.35 -10.37
CA ASP A 684 2.94 3.55 -11.80
C ASP A 684 1.63 4.34 -11.82
N VAL A 685 1.73 5.67 -11.83
CA VAL A 685 0.54 6.54 -11.74
C VAL A 685 0.18 7.11 -13.09
N VAL A 686 1.10 7.18 -14.06
CA VAL A 686 0.87 7.61 -15.44
C VAL A 686 1.87 6.91 -16.37
N GLY A 687 1.64 6.96 -17.68
CA GLY A 687 2.60 6.40 -18.62
C GLY A 687 2.55 4.88 -18.69
N ASP A 688 3.70 4.25 -18.95
CA ASP A 688 3.78 2.78 -19.07
C ASP A 688 4.07 2.14 -17.72
N TRP A 689 4.37 0.84 -17.69
CA TRP A 689 4.56 0.05 -16.47
C TRP A 689 5.64 0.55 -15.48
N ARG A 690 6.49 1.50 -15.88
CA ARG A 690 7.55 2.00 -15.00
C ARG A 690 6.95 2.90 -13.93
N GLU A 691 7.59 2.92 -12.78
CA GLU A 691 7.10 3.64 -11.62
C GLU A 691 7.56 5.10 -11.65
N GLU A 692 6.64 6.02 -11.36
CA GLU A 692 6.97 7.40 -11.03
C GLU A 692 7.53 7.50 -9.60
N MET A 693 8.42 8.47 -9.39
CA MET A 693 8.86 8.87 -8.05
C MET A 693 8.23 10.22 -7.69
N LEU A 694 7.44 10.24 -6.61
CA LEU A 694 6.85 11.46 -6.07
C LEU A 694 7.60 11.90 -4.81
N VAL A 695 8.09 13.14 -4.82
CA VAL A 695 8.81 13.75 -3.70
C VAL A 695 8.39 15.21 -3.54
N ARG A 696 8.33 15.70 -2.31
CA ARG A 696 8.07 17.13 -2.06
C ARG A 696 9.21 18.00 -2.55
N THR A 697 8.91 19.21 -3.02
CA THR A 697 9.91 20.28 -3.09
C THR A 697 10.45 20.58 -1.69
N ALA A 698 11.67 21.12 -1.60
CA ALA A 698 12.32 21.37 -0.32
C ALA A 698 11.50 22.27 0.62
N ASP A 699 10.72 23.20 0.06
CA ASP A 699 9.81 24.11 0.76
C ASP A 699 8.37 23.57 0.88
N SER A 700 8.08 22.41 0.30
CA SER A 700 6.75 21.80 0.20
C SER A 700 5.71 22.68 -0.49
N SER A 701 6.11 23.53 -1.44
CA SER A 701 5.19 24.25 -2.31
C SER A 701 4.60 23.38 -3.43
N ALA A 702 5.21 22.24 -3.74
CA ALA A 702 4.70 21.27 -4.71
C ALA A 702 5.06 19.82 -4.35
N LEU A 703 4.27 18.88 -4.85
CA LEU A 703 4.65 17.48 -5.00
C LEU A 703 5.22 17.30 -6.40
N ARG A 704 6.49 16.90 -6.53
CA ARG A 704 7.16 16.71 -7.81
C ARG A 704 7.11 15.25 -8.21
N MET A 705 6.46 14.97 -9.33
CA MET A 705 6.34 13.65 -9.93
C MET A 705 7.38 13.50 -11.03
N TYR A 706 8.33 12.59 -10.85
CA TYR A 706 9.37 12.25 -11.81
C TYR A 706 8.99 11.00 -12.61
N LEU A 707 9.28 11.04 -13.91
CA LEU A 707 8.98 10.01 -14.90
C LEU A 707 10.28 9.53 -15.57
N SER A 708 10.38 8.24 -15.86
CA SER A 708 11.47 7.70 -16.69
C SER A 708 11.26 8.03 -18.17
N THR A 709 12.32 8.52 -18.83
CA THR A 709 12.30 8.85 -20.27
C THR A 709 13.20 7.94 -21.10
N GLU A 710 13.71 6.84 -20.53
CA GLU A 710 14.40 5.81 -21.32
C GLU A 710 13.38 5.06 -22.18
N VAL A 711 13.66 4.85 -23.46
CA VAL A 711 12.76 4.06 -24.33
C VAL A 711 12.94 2.58 -24.01
N THR A 712 11.86 1.91 -23.61
CA THR A 712 11.83 0.44 -23.44
C THR A 712 11.10 -0.25 -24.59
N ASN A 713 11.58 -1.44 -24.95
CA ASN A 713 10.94 -2.37 -25.87
C ASN A 713 10.14 -3.46 -25.13
N HIS A 714 9.84 -3.22 -23.86
CA HIS A 714 8.98 -4.06 -23.05
C HIS A 714 7.58 -3.48 -22.93
N LYS A 715 6.59 -4.38 -23.06
CA LYS A 715 5.18 -4.07 -22.93
C LYS A 715 4.62 -4.86 -21.77
N LEU A 716 4.03 -4.17 -20.81
CA LEU A 716 3.36 -4.75 -19.65
C LEU A 716 2.13 -3.90 -19.37
N TYR A 717 1.08 -4.51 -18.82
CA TYR A 717 -0.06 -3.72 -18.36
C TYR A 717 0.37 -2.82 -17.20
N THR A 718 -0.37 -1.74 -16.95
CA THR A 718 -0.12 -0.85 -15.81
C THR A 718 -0.11 -1.65 -14.50
N LEU A 719 0.90 -1.47 -13.66
CA LEU A 719 1.05 -2.22 -12.41
C LEU A 719 -0.14 -1.98 -11.46
N MET A 720 -0.87 -0.87 -11.62
CA MET A 720 -2.11 -0.60 -10.88
C MET A 720 -3.25 -1.56 -11.22
N HIS A 721 -3.12 -2.38 -12.27
CA HIS A 721 -4.01 -3.50 -12.59
C HIS A 721 -3.48 -4.87 -12.10
N ASP A 722 -2.42 -4.88 -11.28
CA ASP A 722 -2.04 -6.01 -10.44
C ASP A 722 -2.64 -5.83 -9.03
N PRO A 723 -3.49 -6.76 -8.55
CA PRO A 723 -4.23 -6.57 -7.31
C PRO A 723 -3.35 -6.53 -6.06
N GLN A 724 -2.21 -7.22 -6.05
CA GLN A 724 -1.25 -7.10 -4.95
C GLN A 724 -0.56 -5.74 -5.01
N TYR A 725 -0.01 -5.35 -6.15
CA TYR A 725 0.66 -4.06 -6.31
C TYR A 725 -0.25 -2.89 -5.96
N ARG A 726 -1.52 -2.91 -6.40
CA ARG A 726 -2.50 -1.87 -6.08
C ARG A 726 -2.81 -1.77 -4.59
N ALA A 727 -2.91 -2.92 -3.90
CA ALA A 727 -3.09 -2.96 -2.45
C ALA A 727 -1.84 -2.46 -1.71
N GLU A 728 -0.65 -2.79 -2.21
CA GLU A 728 0.64 -2.37 -1.67
C GLU A 728 0.85 -0.85 -1.84
N VAL A 729 0.44 -0.26 -2.97
CA VAL A 729 0.42 1.20 -3.19
C VAL A 729 -0.46 1.91 -2.17
N ALA A 730 -1.69 1.40 -1.93
CA ALA A 730 -2.58 1.97 -0.91
C ALA A 730 -1.98 1.89 0.50
N ARG A 731 -1.19 0.85 0.77
CA ARG A 731 -0.54 0.60 2.04
C ARG A 731 0.76 1.39 2.23
N GLN A 732 1.40 1.87 1.17
CA GLN A 732 2.78 2.40 1.20
C GLN A 732 3.02 3.48 2.26
N ASN A 733 2.00 4.27 2.64
CA ASN A 733 2.08 5.29 3.70
C ASN A 733 2.11 4.74 5.14
N THR A 734 1.94 3.43 5.32
CA THR A 734 1.74 2.81 6.62
C THR A 734 3.03 2.73 7.41
N SER A 735 3.06 3.41 8.57
CA SER A 735 4.15 3.43 9.54
C SER A 735 5.53 3.64 8.92
N TYR A 736 6.32 2.57 8.75
CA TYR A 736 7.57 2.63 8.00
C TYR A 736 7.32 2.11 6.60
N ASN A 737 7.17 3.04 5.66
CA ASN A 737 6.84 2.79 4.26
C ASN A 737 7.73 1.67 3.70
N GLN A 738 7.12 0.67 3.05
CA GLN A 738 7.82 -0.40 2.32
C GLN A 738 7.49 -0.28 0.81
N PRO A 739 8.37 -0.73 -0.10
CA PRO A 739 8.06 -0.73 -1.53
C PRO A 739 6.82 -1.55 -1.87
N SER A 740 6.26 -1.30 -3.06
CA SER A 740 5.14 -2.07 -3.59
C SER A 740 5.64 -3.18 -4.52
N TYR A 741 4.99 -4.35 -4.46
CA TYR A 741 5.37 -5.52 -5.24
C TYR A 741 4.20 -6.11 -6.00
N THR A 742 4.48 -6.68 -7.18
CA THR A 742 3.51 -7.43 -7.98
C THR A 742 3.24 -8.80 -7.39
N ASP A 743 2.10 -9.40 -7.75
CA ASP A 743 1.82 -10.79 -7.39
C ASP A 743 2.56 -11.81 -8.28
N PHE A 744 3.19 -11.38 -9.36
CA PHE A 744 3.99 -12.23 -10.22
C PHE A 744 5.47 -11.84 -10.17
N TYR A 745 6.34 -12.77 -10.57
CA TYR A 745 7.78 -12.54 -10.69
C TYR A 745 8.10 -11.38 -11.64
N PHE A 746 8.70 -10.31 -11.11
CA PHE A 746 8.99 -9.11 -11.89
C PHE A 746 10.47 -8.70 -11.86
N ALA A 747 11.21 -9.21 -12.84
CA ALA A 747 12.64 -9.00 -13.03
C ALA A 747 13.02 -8.99 -14.53
N SER A 748 14.27 -8.70 -14.84
CA SER A 748 14.80 -8.59 -16.20
C SER A 748 14.90 -9.91 -16.97
N ASP A 749 14.89 -11.04 -16.28
CA ASP A 749 14.91 -12.41 -16.84
C ASP A 749 13.53 -13.10 -16.80
N MET A 750 12.47 -12.36 -16.47
CA MET A 750 11.12 -12.92 -16.35
C MET A 750 10.60 -13.52 -17.68
N ASP A 751 9.80 -14.59 -17.56
CA ASP A 751 8.98 -15.09 -18.67
C ASP A 751 7.62 -14.38 -18.67
N PHE A 752 7.36 -13.58 -19.70
CA PHE A 752 6.08 -12.88 -19.86
C PHE A 752 4.87 -13.82 -19.96
N ALA A 753 5.04 -15.09 -20.30
CA ALA A 753 3.96 -16.08 -20.23
C ALA A 753 3.53 -16.43 -18.79
N GLY A 754 4.34 -16.07 -17.80
CA GLY A 754 4.05 -16.18 -16.37
C GLY A 754 3.19 -15.03 -15.82
N VAL A 755 3.06 -13.92 -16.54
CA VAL A 755 2.25 -12.78 -16.10
C VAL A 755 0.77 -13.12 -16.15
N PRO A 756 0.01 -12.96 -15.05
CA PRO A 756 -1.42 -13.26 -15.01
C PRO A 756 -2.24 -12.32 -15.90
N LEU A 757 -2.98 -12.89 -16.85
CA LEU A 757 -4.01 -12.18 -17.61
C LEU A 757 -5.37 -12.44 -16.95
N ARG A 758 -5.82 -11.50 -16.11
CA ARG A 758 -7.05 -11.63 -15.32
C ARG A 758 -8.20 -10.85 -15.94
N ALA A 759 -9.41 -11.40 -15.82
CA ALA A 759 -10.60 -10.57 -15.95
C ALA A 759 -10.63 -9.60 -14.74
N ALA A 760 -10.89 -8.32 -15.00
CA ALA A 760 -11.00 -7.30 -13.97
C ALA A 760 -12.37 -6.63 -14.07
N TRP A 761 -13.04 -6.49 -12.93
CA TRP A 761 -14.21 -5.63 -12.84
C TRP A 761 -13.74 -4.20 -12.62
N LEU A 762 -14.01 -3.33 -13.59
CA LEU A 762 -13.62 -1.92 -13.57
C LEU A 762 -14.90 -1.08 -13.46
N PRO A 763 -15.40 -0.75 -12.26
CA PRO A 763 -16.72 -0.14 -12.12
C PRO A 763 -16.95 1.10 -12.99
N GLY A 764 -15.93 1.96 -13.11
CA GLY A 764 -15.98 3.17 -13.96
C GLY A 764 -16.17 2.88 -15.45
N SER A 765 -15.88 1.67 -15.94
CA SER A 765 -16.01 1.30 -17.37
C SER A 765 -17.45 1.43 -17.91
N VAL A 766 -18.47 1.28 -17.06
CA VAL A 766 -19.87 1.45 -17.47
C VAL A 766 -20.18 2.92 -17.74
N LYS A 767 -19.69 3.83 -16.90
CA LYS A 767 -19.78 5.28 -17.13
C LYS A 767 -18.96 5.68 -18.36
N ALA A 768 -17.79 5.10 -18.56
CA ALA A 768 -17.00 5.32 -19.77
C ALA A 768 -17.76 4.90 -21.04
N LEU A 769 -18.41 3.72 -21.03
CA LEU A 769 -19.26 3.29 -22.15
C LEU A 769 -20.44 4.25 -22.40
N GLU A 770 -21.01 4.85 -21.36
CA GLU A 770 -22.05 5.87 -21.51
C GLU A 770 -21.53 7.07 -22.30
N HIS A 771 -20.36 7.61 -21.93
CA HIS A 771 -19.74 8.73 -22.65
C HIS A 771 -19.41 8.36 -24.11
N VAL A 772 -18.89 7.16 -24.36
CA VAL A 772 -18.63 6.68 -25.73
C VAL A 772 -19.91 6.67 -26.58
N VAL A 773 -21.05 6.25 -26.02
CA VAL A 773 -22.34 6.29 -26.72
C VAL A 773 -22.75 7.74 -27.01
N GLU A 774 -22.58 8.65 -26.05
CA GLU A 774 -22.91 10.07 -26.21
C GLU A 774 -22.08 10.72 -27.33
N ASP A 775 -20.76 10.51 -27.33
CA ASP A 775 -19.84 11.03 -28.35
C ASP A 775 -20.18 10.50 -29.76
N LEU A 776 -20.52 9.21 -29.86
CA LEU A 776 -20.92 8.59 -31.13
C LEU A 776 -22.27 9.10 -31.63
N VAL A 777 -23.18 9.49 -30.72
CA VAL A 777 -24.43 10.16 -31.10
C VAL A 777 -24.17 11.60 -31.56
N GLU A 778 -23.31 12.34 -30.87
CA GLU A 778 -22.98 13.73 -31.22
C GLU A 778 -22.26 13.83 -32.57
N SER A 779 -21.31 12.92 -32.82
CA SER A 779 -20.60 12.83 -34.11
C SER A 779 -21.46 12.34 -35.27
N GLY A 780 -22.63 11.75 -34.99
CA GLY A 780 -23.55 11.20 -35.98
C GLY A 780 -23.19 9.79 -36.45
N ASP A 781 -22.21 9.15 -35.81
CA ASP A 781 -21.87 7.75 -36.02
C ASP A 781 -22.97 6.79 -35.51
N ILE A 782 -23.83 7.27 -34.61
CA ILE A 782 -25.10 6.66 -34.22
C ILE A 782 -26.23 7.63 -34.53
N ALA A 783 -27.22 7.17 -35.31
CA ALA A 783 -28.29 8.02 -35.80
C ALA A 783 -29.69 7.49 -35.46
N GLY A 784 -30.63 8.42 -35.30
CA GLY A 784 -32.05 8.11 -35.10
C GLY A 784 -32.39 7.53 -33.72
N PRO A 785 -33.52 6.81 -33.59
CA PRO A 785 -34.00 6.30 -32.30
C PRO A 785 -33.05 5.31 -31.60
N VAL A 786 -32.11 4.73 -32.34
CA VAL A 786 -31.13 3.77 -31.83
C VAL A 786 -30.23 4.40 -30.76
N GLY A 787 -29.76 5.63 -30.99
CA GLY A 787 -28.92 6.35 -30.03
C GLY A 787 -29.58 6.47 -28.66
N SER A 788 -30.82 6.98 -28.61
CA SER A 788 -31.56 7.13 -27.36
C SER A 788 -31.82 5.80 -26.63
N GLN A 789 -31.93 4.68 -27.36
CA GLN A 789 -32.15 3.35 -26.78
C GLN A 789 -30.86 2.74 -26.21
N LEU A 790 -29.73 2.93 -26.89
CA LEU A 790 -28.41 2.57 -26.40
C LEU A 790 -28.07 3.38 -25.14
N THR A 791 -28.24 4.71 -25.18
CA THR A 791 -28.04 5.60 -24.03
C THR A 791 -28.88 5.17 -22.82
N ALA A 792 -30.18 4.90 -23.02
CA ALA A 792 -31.04 4.47 -21.92
C ALA A 792 -30.61 3.11 -21.31
N SER A 793 -30.05 2.21 -22.12
CA SER A 793 -29.61 0.89 -21.66
C SER A 793 -28.33 0.98 -20.84
N VAL A 794 -27.35 1.80 -21.27
CA VAL A 794 -26.10 2.01 -20.52
C VAL A 794 -26.35 2.85 -19.26
N GLN A 795 -27.23 3.84 -19.29
CA GLN A 795 -27.67 4.57 -18.09
C GLN A 795 -28.31 3.67 -17.03
N GLN A 796 -29.05 2.65 -17.46
CA GLN A 796 -29.59 1.65 -16.56
C GLN A 796 -28.47 0.81 -15.92
N ALA A 797 -27.41 0.52 -16.66
CA ALA A 797 -26.23 -0.17 -16.14
C ALA A 797 -25.44 0.71 -15.17
N ALA A 798 -25.17 1.98 -15.53
CA ALA A 798 -24.45 2.94 -14.69
C ALA A 798 -25.16 3.14 -13.36
N LYS A 799 -26.49 3.33 -13.40
CA LYS A 799 -27.29 3.37 -12.18
C LYS A 799 -27.19 2.10 -11.34
N ALA A 800 -27.10 0.92 -11.96
CA ALA A 800 -26.94 -0.32 -11.21
C ALA A 800 -25.57 -0.43 -10.55
N VAL A 801 -24.50 0.10 -11.17
CA VAL A 801 -23.17 0.23 -10.55
C VAL A 801 -23.22 1.20 -9.35
N ASP A 802 -23.80 2.39 -9.52
CA ASP A 802 -23.97 3.37 -8.43
C ASP A 802 -24.84 2.81 -7.27
N ASP A 803 -25.76 1.89 -7.57
CA ASP A 803 -26.59 1.19 -6.57
C ASP A 803 -25.86 -0.05 -5.97
N GLY A 804 -24.62 -0.35 -6.36
CA GLY A 804 -23.83 -1.50 -5.89
C GLY A 804 -24.27 -2.87 -6.44
N ASP A 805 -25.11 -2.91 -7.47
CA ASP A 805 -25.71 -4.12 -8.05
C ASP A 805 -25.04 -4.51 -9.38
N ALA A 806 -23.83 -5.06 -9.26
CA ALA A 806 -23.00 -5.44 -10.39
C ALA A 806 -23.69 -6.49 -11.30
N ALA A 807 -24.48 -7.41 -10.73
CA ALA A 807 -25.22 -8.42 -11.51
C ALA A 807 -26.32 -7.79 -12.39
N LYS A 808 -27.03 -6.78 -11.88
CA LYS A 808 -28.00 -6.02 -12.66
C LYS A 808 -27.34 -5.13 -13.70
N ALA A 809 -26.16 -4.58 -13.41
CA ALA A 809 -25.34 -3.88 -14.40
C ALA A 809 -24.99 -4.83 -15.56
N ALA A 810 -24.47 -6.02 -15.27
CA ALA A 810 -24.18 -7.05 -16.27
C ALA A 810 -25.39 -7.38 -17.16
N GLN A 811 -26.57 -7.57 -16.56
CA GLN A 811 -27.80 -7.82 -17.32
C GLN A 811 -28.20 -6.64 -18.22
N ALA A 812 -27.97 -5.40 -17.79
CA ALA A 812 -28.24 -4.22 -18.60
C ALA A 812 -27.26 -4.12 -19.78
N ILE A 813 -25.97 -4.41 -19.56
CA ILE A 813 -24.96 -4.46 -20.62
C ILE A 813 -25.23 -5.61 -21.60
N GLN A 814 -25.67 -6.78 -21.13
CA GLN A 814 -26.06 -7.87 -22.04
C GLN A 814 -27.22 -7.45 -22.96
N ARG A 815 -28.22 -6.75 -22.41
CA ARG A 815 -29.32 -6.20 -23.22
C ARG A 815 -28.83 -5.15 -24.22
N PHE A 816 -27.85 -4.35 -23.84
CA PHE A 816 -27.20 -3.39 -24.73
C PHE A 816 -26.53 -4.10 -25.92
N VAL A 817 -25.73 -5.14 -25.67
CA VAL A 817 -25.09 -5.95 -26.72
C VAL A 817 -26.11 -6.62 -27.62
N ASP A 818 -27.12 -7.28 -27.04
CA ASP A 818 -28.18 -7.96 -27.79
C ASP A 818 -28.96 -6.99 -28.70
N PHE A 819 -29.17 -5.76 -28.22
CA PHE A 819 -29.82 -4.71 -28.99
C PHE A 819 -28.93 -4.17 -30.10
N LEU A 820 -27.64 -3.93 -29.84
CA LEU A 820 -26.66 -3.47 -30.82
C LEU A 820 -26.51 -4.47 -31.98
N ALA A 821 -26.47 -5.77 -31.68
CA ALA A 821 -26.39 -6.84 -32.68
C ALA A 821 -27.60 -6.90 -33.63
N GLN A 822 -28.76 -6.37 -33.21
CA GLN A 822 -29.97 -6.28 -34.06
C GLN A 822 -29.91 -5.11 -35.04
N GLN A 823 -29.10 -4.08 -34.78
CA GLN A 823 -29.02 -2.87 -35.59
C GLN A 823 -28.09 -3.04 -36.79
N LYS A 824 -28.44 -3.84 -37.79
CA LYS A 824 -27.52 -4.17 -38.91
C LYS A 824 -27.36 -3.10 -40.00
N GLY A 825 -28.05 -1.96 -39.88
CA GLY A 825 -28.02 -0.90 -40.89
C GLY A 825 -26.87 0.09 -40.62
N PRO A 826 -25.94 0.32 -41.58
CA PRO A 826 -24.84 1.27 -41.40
C PRO A 826 -25.33 2.72 -41.29
N ASP A 827 -26.55 3.01 -41.77
CA ASP A 827 -27.19 4.32 -41.66
C ASP A 827 -27.63 4.66 -40.22
N ALA A 828 -27.65 3.66 -39.32
CA ALA A 828 -28.10 3.82 -37.93
C ALA A 828 -26.94 3.69 -36.93
N VAL A 829 -25.96 2.82 -37.19
CA VAL A 829 -24.74 2.66 -36.40
C VAL A 829 -23.60 2.37 -37.39
N SER A 830 -22.58 3.22 -37.44
CA SER A 830 -21.43 3.02 -38.30
C SER A 830 -20.63 1.76 -37.92
N ASP A 831 -19.83 1.22 -38.84
CA ASP A 831 -19.03 0.02 -38.56
C ASP A 831 -18.00 0.28 -37.45
N THR A 832 -17.40 1.47 -37.41
CA THR A 832 -16.48 1.90 -36.35
C THR A 832 -17.19 1.99 -35.00
N ALA A 833 -18.37 2.62 -34.96
CA ALA A 833 -19.19 2.70 -33.74
C ALA A 833 -19.55 1.31 -33.23
N ARG A 834 -19.93 0.39 -34.12
CA ARG A 834 -20.24 -0.99 -33.74
C ARG A 834 -19.05 -1.67 -33.08
N VAL A 835 -17.88 -1.65 -33.71
CA VAL A 835 -16.67 -2.30 -33.17
C VAL A 835 -16.30 -1.69 -31.81
N SER A 836 -16.40 -0.36 -31.67
CA SER A 836 -16.13 0.33 -30.40
C SER A 836 -17.08 -0.11 -29.29
N LEU A 837 -18.38 -0.07 -29.55
CA LEU A 837 -19.40 -0.41 -28.56
C LEU A 837 -19.40 -1.91 -28.21
N GLU A 838 -19.20 -2.79 -29.18
CA GLU A 838 -19.06 -4.24 -28.96
C GLU A 838 -17.83 -4.52 -28.09
N TYR A 839 -16.67 -3.96 -28.43
CA TYR A 839 -15.43 -4.14 -27.66
C TYR A 839 -15.58 -3.71 -26.19
N ASN A 840 -16.07 -2.49 -25.95
CA ASN A 840 -16.24 -1.97 -24.59
C ASN A 840 -17.27 -2.79 -23.78
N ALA A 841 -18.41 -3.13 -24.38
CA ALA A 841 -19.45 -3.90 -23.71
C ALA A 841 -19.02 -5.36 -23.44
N GLU A 842 -18.29 -6.00 -24.35
CA GLU A 842 -17.76 -7.35 -24.17
C GLU A 842 -16.71 -7.40 -23.04
N ASN A 843 -15.83 -6.40 -22.94
CA ASN A 843 -14.87 -6.30 -21.84
C ASN A 843 -15.59 -6.19 -20.48
N ILE A 844 -16.66 -5.39 -20.41
CA ILE A 844 -17.50 -5.28 -19.22
C ILE A 844 -18.15 -6.64 -18.89
N LEU A 845 -18.70 -7.35 -19.87
CA LEU A 845 -19.34 -8.66 -19.66
C LEU A 845 -18.35 -9.75 -19.26
N GLN A 846 -17.11 -9.71 -19.77
CA GLN A 846 -16.07 -10.66 -19.40
C GLN A 846 -15.75 -10.60 -17.91
N ALA A 847 -15.80 -9.41 -17.31
CA ALA A 847 -15.62 -9.22 -15.87
C ALA A 847 -16.70 -9.90 -15.02
N PHE A 848 -17.89 -10.15 -15.57
CA PHE A 848 -19.00 -10.81 -14.88
C PHE A 848 -19.03 -12.32 -15.05
N GLY A 849 -18.12 -12.89 -15.86
CA GLY A 849 -18.08 -14.32 -16.16
C GLY A 849 -19.24 -14.80 -17.04
N SER A 850 -19.89 -13.89 -17.77
CA SER A 850 -21.01 -14.15 -18.71
C SER A 850 -20.57 -14.68 -20.07
#